data_AF-A0A2U0S780-F1
#
_entry.id   AF-A0A2U0S780-F1
#
_cell.length_a   1.000
_cell.length_b   1.000
_cell.length_c   1.000
_cell.angle_alpha   90.00
_cell.angle_beta   90.00
_cell.angle_gamma   90.00
#
_symmetry.space_group_name_H-M   'P 1'
#
loop_
_entity.id
_entity.type
_entity.pdbx_description
1 polymer ?
#
loop_
_entity_poly.entity_id
_entity_poly.type
_entity_poly.pdbx_seq_one_letter_code
_entity_poly.pdbx_strand_id
1 'polypeptide(L)'
;MKTNNLKKTIATIAFVTIVTSMFLASFSVQAQSEYENQYINKLSEPLPAGVTPDFTSETKAYISFRPNPIGLNQIFLVNFWLQPPIHNTHRLSDLTVTITKPSGQEHVVKMDSYPGDGTGWFEWIADEVGTWTLKFDFPGGYFPPGNYTLQRIGYADSVTEFTESVYYLPSSDGPYDLEVQDEIVNSWPASDLPTDYWTRPVPLEHREWWPILGNYPWHGEGGGELWDQMYPDTNKYGQEDYNFVPWVQAPNTAHVVWKKQESIKGIIGGDMGITSHYDSTGFYPNIPDIIYEGRGYQAHLRLVDGESVYMWECFDIRTGEVYWERPLPTTTTFNMFFGEQTTPVKPTLITYTRRTLQAVAGEEAHQRGQSVGLLYVGLGQYVTYDPYTGIISMNQSIAPLDSGTLYKDPYLLSVQNLGGGNRRLINWTVGRDPDTGVTGMMVMNNVTWPWSNLGDSQDFESMIAVDAYSLSSSATGVATGLGVRAANLLTGEVLWDVTTDESSGLKSSFSTGSTVADHGKVAIRLNTGELKCWDLFTGAELWESEVTSHPWGTFGAYHRQSAYGYYFLSGYDGVHAVDWDTGEIAWSFTAPTPYSYETPYHVDGVEVYTFHGGGIVADGKIYVAATEHTPSMPLTRGWKLYCLDVFTGEKMWDFTASPIYYSRSFSGSVADGYLTFSSENDGYMYVFGKGISETTVSAPQTSIPKGTSVMITGSALDMSPAQQGTACVSDESMSEWMDYIHMQQPMPENVKGATVVLTATDSSGQEYQIGQTTTDVAGNFGKSWIAPSEGDYLITATFPATESYGSSFDTTYLTVGPALSASVPVEPEQPETPDEPDTPTEPETPEEPETPEEPETPEEPEAEPETGVISTEVAIIIAVAVACAIGIVSFWAFKIRK
;
A
#
# COMPACT_ATOMS: atom_id res chain seq x y z
N MET A 1 -53.98 -0.91 38.20
CA MET A 1 -52.65 -0.32 37.91
C MET A 1 -52.47 0.14 36.45
N LYS A 2 -52.98 -0.54 35.41
CA LYS A 2 -52.67 -0.18 33.99
C LYS A 2 -53.09 1.24 33.52
N THR A 3 -54.01 1.93 34.21
CA THR A 3 -54.56 3.25 33.79
C THR A 3 -53.71 4.49 34.14
N ASN A 4 -52.74 4.40 35.05
CA ASN A 4 -51.93 5.57 35.45
C ASN A 4 -50.72 5.81 34.54
N ASN A 5 -50.16 4.77 33.91
CA ASN A 5 -48.99 4.93 33.04
C ASN A 5 -49.36 5.64 31.73
N LEU A 6 -50.50 5.31 31.12
CA LEU A 6 -50.96 5.94 29.87
C LEU A 6 -51.12 7.47 30.01
N LYS A 7 -51.56 7.97 31.17
CA LYS A 7 -51.67 9.41 31.44
C LYS A 7 -50.31 10.10 31.57
N LYS A 8 -49.28 9.42 32.09
CA LYS A 8 -47.90 9.97 32.10
C LYS A 8 -47.34 10.04 30.68
N THR A 9 -47.45 8.97 29.89
CA THR A 9 -46.93 8.93 28.51
C THR A 9 -47.55 10.02 27.63
N ILE A 10 -48.86 10.25 27.72
CA ILE A 10 -49.54 11.32 26.94
C ILE A 10 -49.06 12.71 27.37
N ALA A 11 -48.83 12.94 28.67
CA ALA A 11 -48.30 14.22 29.16
C ALA A 11 -46.86 14.48 28.69
N THR A 12 -46.00 13.44 28.67
CA THR A 12 -44.63 13.55 28.15
C THR A 12 -44.60 13.86 26.65
N ILE A 13 -45.42 13.18 25.84
CA ILE A 13 -45.49 13.44 24.39
C ILE A 13 -45.96 14.87 24.12
N ALA A 14 -47.01 15.33 24.81
CA ALA A 14 -47.51 16.70 24.65
C ALA A 14 -46.46 17.78 25.05
N PHE A 15 -45.66 17.53 26.09
CA PHE A 15 -44.57 18.42 26.48
C PHE A 15 -43.47 18.49 25.43
N VAL A 16 -43.06 17.34 24.87
CA VAL A 16 -42.05 17.29 23.79
C VAL A 16 -42.51 18.06 22.57
N THR A 17 -43.73 17.80 22.05
CA THR A 17 -44.22 18.44 20.81
C THR A 17 -44.30 19.96 20.92
N ILE A 18 -44.63 20.51 22.10
CA ILE A 18 -44.65 21.97 22.31
C ILE A 18 -43.23 22.54 22.22
N VAL A 19 -42.24 21.89 22.84
CA VAL A 19 -40.84 22.33 22.76
C VAL A 19 -40.31 22.25 21.32
N THR A 20 -40.62 21.19 20.56
CA THR A 20 -40.21 21.08 19.14
C THR A 20 -40.85 22.18 18.28
N SER A 21 -42.12 22.53 18.54
CA SER A 21 -42.81 23.57 17.77
C SER A 21 -42.25 24.99 17.99
N MET A 22 -41.64 25.25 19.16
CA MET A 22 -41.01 26.54 19.44
C MET A 22 -39.63 26.70 18.77
N PHE A 23 -38.94 25.59 18.43
CA PHE A 23 -37.67 25.61 17.70
C PHE A 23 -37.82 25.83 16.19
N LEU A 24 -39.00 25.58 15.60
CA LEU A 24 -39.23 25.70 14.16
C LEU A 24 -39.68 27.11 13.71
N ALA A 25 -39.94 28.03 14.64
CA ALA A 25 -40.52 29.34 14.36
C ALA A 25 -39.48 30.48 14.17
N SER A 26 -38.18 30.16 14.11
CA SER A 26 -37.09 31.14 14.17
C SER A 26 -36.24 31.28 12.89
N PHE A 27 -36.64 30.69 11.77
CA PHE A 27 -35.96 30.86 10.47
C PHE A 27 -36.70 31.85 9.56
N SER A 28 -36.04 32.96 9.23
CA SER A 28 -36.49 33.92 8.21
C SER A 28 -35.94 33.56 6.83
N VAL A 29 -36.76 33.65 5.79
CA VAL A 29 -36.38 33.37 4.39
C VAL A 29 -36.22 34.69 3.61
N GLN A 30 -35.15 34.79 2.82
CA GLN A 30 -34.95 35.83 1.79
C GLN A 30 -34.91 35.18 0.39
N ALA A 31 -35.19 35.96 -0.66
CA ALA A 31 -35.36 35.46 -2.04
C ALA A 31 -34.11 35.65 -2.91
N GLN A 32 -33.96 34.80 -3.93
CA GLN A 32 -32.85 34.74 -4.90
C GLN A 32 -33.23 35.32 -6.28
N SER A 33 -32.22 35.60 -7.12
CA SER A 33 -32.32 36.14 -8.49
C SER A 33 -31.97 35.09 -9.57
N GLU A 34 -32.31 35.35 -10.84
CA GLU A 34 -32.05 34.43 -11.97
C GLU A 34 -30.97 34.98 -12.94
N TYR A 35 -30.03 34.13 -13.40
CA TYR A 35 -28.94 34.45 -14.35
C TYR A 35 -29.03 33.63 -15.67
N GLU A 36 -28.42 34.13 -16.76
CA GLU A 36 -28.22 33.37 -18.02
C GLU A 36 -27.05 32.36 -17.92
N ASN A 37 -27.03 31.36 -18.80
CA ASN A 37 -26.10 30.21 -18.75
C ASN A 37 -24.94 30.33 -19.77
N GLN A 38 -23.70 30.08 -19.35
CA GLN A 38 -22.50 30.18 -20.18
C GLN A 38 -21.95 28.81 -20.62
N TYR A 39 -21.13 28.80 -21.68
CA TYR A 39 -20.70 27.60 -22.39
C TYR A 39 -19.58 26.79 -21.70
N ILE A 40 -19.40 25.55 -22.18
CA ILE A 40 -18.68 24.44 -21.56
C ILE A 40 -17.14 24.57 -21.69
N ASN A 41 -16.41 24.21 -20.63
CA ASN A 41 -14.93 24.04 -20.57
C ASN A 41 -14.12 25.21 -21.16
N LYS A 42 -14.18 26.38 -20.51
CA LYS A 42 -13.51 27.61 -20.97
C LYS A 42 -12.03 27.68 -20.53
N LEU A 43 -11.16 28.20 -21.40
CA LEU A 43 -9.77 28.56 -21.07
C LEU A 43 -9.70 29.95 -20.42
N SER A 44 -8.62 30.24 -19.68
CA SER A 44 -8.34 31.59 -19.21
C SER A 44 -8.12 32.54 -20.39
N GLU A 45 -8.87 33.63 -20.45
CA GLU A 45 -8.68 34.69 -21.44
C GLU A 45 -7.65 35.72 -20.93
N PRO A 46 -6.98 36.50 -21.81
CA PRO A 46 -6.32 37.73 -21.38
C PRO A 46 -7.36 38.71 -20.80
N LEU A 47 -7.06 39.32 -19.65
CA LEU A 47 -7.97 40.25 -18.96
C LEU A 47 -8.45 41.36 -19.93
N PRO A 48 -9.76 41.45 -20.25
CA PRO A 48 -10.24 42.38 -21.27
C PRO A 48 -10.04 43.85 -20.88
N ALA A 49 -9.63 44.67 -21.84
CA ALA A 49 -9.23 46.06 -21.58
C ALA A 49 -10.37 46.90 -20.96
N GLY A 50 -10.15 47.37 -19.72
CA GLY A 50 -11.11 48.18 -18.97
C GLY A 50 -12.09 47.39 -18.11
N VAL A 51 -11.94 46.06 -18.00
CA VAL A 51 -12.65 45.22 -17.02
C VAL A 51 -11.84 45.16 -15.73
N THR A 52 -12.50 45.39 -14.60
CA THR A 52 -11.99 45.04 -13.27
C THR A 52 -12.62 43.69 -12.89
N PRO A 53 -11.84 42.66 -12.56
CA PRO A 53 -12.39 41.42 -12.02
C PRO A 53 -12.91 41.64 -10.60
N ASP A 54 -13.84 40.81 -10.14
CA ASP A 54 -14.29 40.85 -8.75
C ASP A 54 -13.23 40.26 -7.78
N PHE A 55 -12.19 39.61 -8.32
CA PHE A 55 -11.28 38.72 -7.60
C PHE A 55 -9.90 38.57 -8.33
N THR A 56 -8.76 38.46 -7.63
CA THR A 56 -7.41 38.49 -8.26
C THR A 56 -6.32 37.85 -7.39
N SER A 57 -5.46 36.98 -7.97
CA SER A 57 -4.64 36.02 -7.21
C SER A 57 -3.14 36.08 -7.36
N GLU A 58 -2.43 35.95 -6.23
CA GLU A 58 -0.97 35.87 -6.13
C GLU A 58 -0.42 34.42 -6.19
N THR A 59 0.88 34.29 -6.47
CA THR A 59 1.67 33.05 -6.59
C THR A 59 3.10 33.22 -6.02
N LYS A 60 3.85 32.14 -5.71
CA LYS A 60 5.27 32.15 -5.27
C LYS A 60 6.09 31.03 -5.96
N ALA A 61 7.37 30.91 -5.62
CA ALA A 61 8.30 29.84 -6.01
C ALA A 61 9.51 29.86 -5.07
N TYR A 62 10.32 28.80 -5.05
CA TYR A 62 11.39 28.57 -4.07
C TYR A 62 12.61 27.86 -4.74
N ILE A 63 13.73 27.66 -4.02
CA ILE A 63 14.91 26.84 -4.41
C ILE A 63 15.81 26.54 -3.19
N SER A 64 16.44 25.36 -3.11
CA SER A 64 17.23 24.91 -1.93
C SER A 64 18.46 24.03 -2.23
N PHE A 65 19.24 23.68 -1.19
CA PHE A 65 20.13 22.49 -1.10
C PHE A 65 20.60 22.20 0.36
N ARG A 66 21.04 20.95 0.63
CA ARG A 66 21.60 20.43 1.92
C ARG A 66 22.56 19.24 1.65
N PRO A 67 23.54 18.82 2.52
CA PRO A 67 23.91 19.21 3.90
C PRO A 67 25.40 19.69 4.07
N ASN A 68 25.93 19.80 5.32
CA ASN A 68 27.18 20.55 5.67
C ASN A 68 27.67 20.27 7.14
N PRO A 69 28.99 20.23 7.49
CA PRO A 69 30.18 20.35 6.66
C PRO A 69 30.57 19.05 5.97
N ILE A 70 31.17 19.19 4.79
CA ILE A 70 31.39 18.09 3.86
C ILE A 70 32.88 17.94 3.53
N GLY A 71 33.34 16.71 3.28
CA GLY A 71 34.68 16.48 2.73
C GLY A 71 34.76 16.92 1.26
N LEU A 72 35.93 17.41 0.85
CA LEU A 72 36.23 17.76 -0.54
C LEU A 72 35.90 16.61 -1.52
N ASN A 73 35.03 16.89 -2.50
CA ASN A 73 34.47 15.99 -3.52
C ASN A 73 33.31 15.05 -3.06
N GLN A 74 32.29 15.59 -2.39
CA GLN A 74 30.98 14.91 -2.20
C GLN A 74 29.85 15.73 -2.88
N ILE A 75 28.66 15.14 -3.11
CA ILE A 75 27.57 15.65 -3.98
C ILE A 75 26.43 16.33 -3.18
N PHE A 76 25.63 17.19 -3.83
CA PHE A 76 24.40 17.80 -3.28
C PHE A 76 23.24 17.87 -4.32
N LEU A 77 22.01 18.15 -3.86
CA LEU A 77 20.73 18.10 -4.61
C LEU A 77 20.10 19.51 -4.81
N VAL A 78 19.39 19.78 -5.92
CA VAL A 78 18.69 21.08 -6.18
C VAL A 78 17.44 20.90 -7.05
N ASN A 79 16.39 21.68 -6.80
CA ASN A 79 15.18 21.66 -7.63
C ASN A 79 14.63 23.08 -7.91
N PHE A 80 13.48 23.20 -8.58
CA PHE A 80 12.72 24.45 -8.77
C PHE A 80 11.20 24.23 -8.65
N TRP A 81 10.35 25.22 -9.03
CA TRP A 81 9.11 25.43 -8.25
C TRP A 81 7.95 26.29 -8.77
N LEU A 82 6.73 26.11 -8.20
CA LEU A 82 5.53 26.97 -8.24
C LEU A 82 4.62 26.94 -6.97
N GLN A 83 3.37 27.44 -7.10
CA GLN A 83 2.33 27.82 -6.12
C GLN A 83 1.19 28.57 -6.89
N PRO A 84 -0.15 28.59 -6.58
CA PRO A 84 -1.12 27.67 -5.92
C PRO A 84 -2.48 27.45 -6.78
N PRO A 85 -3.60 26.81 -6.29
CA PRO A 85 -4.70 26.06 -7.04
C PRO A 85 -6.06 26.64 -7.55
N ILE A 86 -6.59 26.11 -8.68
CA ILE A 86 -7.82 26.56 -9.40
C ILE A 86 -9.05 25.61 -9.35
N HIS A 87 -10.27 26.08 -9.68
CA HIS A 87 -11.46 25.20 -9.86
C HIS A 87 -11.19 24.13 -10.92
N ASN A 88 -11.73 22.92 -10.73
CA ASN A 88 -11.82 21.88 -11.76
C ASN A 88 -12.62 22.26 -13.05
N THR A 89 -13.01 23.52 -13.21
CA THR A 89 -13.58 24.13 -14.42
C THR A 89 -12.63 25.12 -15.14
N HIS A 90 -11.37 25.35 -14.69
CA HIS A 90 -10.41 26.39 -15.15
C HIS A 90 -9.00 25.82 -15.58
N ARG A 91 -8.08 26.65 -16.15
CA ARG A 91 -6.68 26.31 -16.65
C ARG A 91 -5.70 27.53 -16.80
N LEU A 92 -4.34 27.34 -16.85
CA LEU A 92 -3.23 28.38 -16.93
C LEU A 92 -2.05 28.08 -17.97
N SER A 93 -0.87 28.79 -17.93
CA SER A 93 0.37 28.62 -18.81
C SER A 93 1.72 29.41 -18.45
N ASP A 94 2.95 28.76 -18.42
CA ASP A 94 4.45 29.19 -18.47
C ASP A 94 5.44 29.29 -17.20
N LEU A 95 6.81 29.01 -17.24
CA LEU A 95 7.90 29.01 -16.12
C LEU A 95 9.42 29.39 -16.51
N THR A 96 10.49 29.58 -15.64
CA THR A 96 12.00 29.83 -15.96
C THR A 96 13.12 29.66 -14.82
N VAL A 97 14.45 29.32 -15.07
CA VAL A 97 15.56 28.97 -14.06
C VAL A 97 17.10 29.32 -14.37
N THR A 98 18.10 29.30 -13.43
CA THR A 98 19.59 29.67 -13.56
C THR A 98 20.64 29.15 -12.44
N ILE A 99 22.01 29.15 -12.63
CA ILE A 99 23.13 28.49 -11.79
C ILE A 99 24.57 29.18 -11.81
N THR A 100 25.50 29.12 -10.78
CA THR A 100 26.93 29.69 -10.68
C THR A 100 28.04 29.02 -9.73
N LYS A 101 29.37 29.19 -9.99
CA LYS A 101 30.60 28.66 -9.25
C LYS A 101 31.51 29.69 -8.47
N PRO A 102 32.46 29.31 -7.56
CA PRO A 102 33.41 30.24 -6.90
C PRO A 102 34.36 30.95 -7.87
N SER A 103 34.72 30.24 -8.95
CA SER A 103 35.48 30.73 -10.09
C SER A 103 34.64 31.55 -11.11
N GLY A 104 33.30 31.54 -11.01
CA GLY A 104 32.40 32.54 -11.62
C GLY A 104 31.76 32.21 -13.00
N GLN A 105 31.23 31.00 -13.23
CA GLN A 105 30.64 30.55 -14.52
C GLN A 105 29.15 30.15 -14.39
N GLU A 106 28.28 30.46 -15.38
CA GLU A 106 26.79 30.37 -15.28
C GLU A 106 26.03 29.44 -16.29
N HIS A 107 24.82 28.94 -15.93
CA HIS A 107 23.89 28.08 -16.72
C HIS A 107 22.37 28.43 -16.51
N VAL A 108 21.41 27.94 -17.35
CA VAL A 108 19.96 28.40 -17.47
C VAL A 108 18.96 27.28 -17.92
N VAL A 109 17.66 27.27 -17.50
CA VAL A 109 16.58 26.25 -17.83
C VAL A 109 15.13 26.86 -17.96
N LYS A 110 14.10 26.15 -18.49
CA LYS A 110 12.67 26.61 -18.68
C LYS A 110 11.59 25.51 -18.95
N MET A 111 10.32 25.63 -18.46
CA MET A 111 9.10 24.87 -18.95
C MET A 111 7.69 25.56 -18.74
N ASP A 112 6.57 24.82 -18.50
CA ASP A 112 5.12 25.24 -18.65
C ASP A 112 4.10 24.55 -17.66
N SER A 113 2.81 24.99 -17.55
CA SER A 113 1.82 24.62 -16.50
C SER A 113 0.69 23.66 -16.94
N TYR A 114 0.34 22.73 -16.05
CA TYR A 114 -0.74 21.75 -16.16
C TYR A 114 -2.16 22.38 -15.84
N PRO A 115 -3.32 21.68 -15.59
CA PRO A 115 -4.60 22.33 -15.22
C PRO A 115 -4.56 22.86 -13.77
N GLY A 116 -3.77 23.93 -13.65
CA GLY A 116 -2.97 24.28 -12.48
C GLY A 116 -1.61 24.88 -12.91
N ASP A 117 -0.49 24.57 -12.27
CA ASP A 117 0.36 23.42 -12.67
C ASP A 117 1.86 23.82 -12.79
N GLY A 118 2.83 22.90 -13.00
CA GLY A 118 4.22 23.21 -13.46
C GLY A 118 5.37 22.57 -12.65
N THR A 119 6.60 22.52 -13.19
CA THR A 119 7.67 21.58 -12.73
C THR A 119 9.15 22.00 -12.99
N GLY A 120 10.11 21.45 -12.22
CA GLY A 120 11.40 20.87 -12.67
C GLY A 120 12.53 20.73 -11.59
N TRP A 121 13.53 19.85 -11.85
CA TRP A 121 14.57 19.43 -10.87
C TRP A 121 15.93 19.03 -11.50
N PHE A 122 17.05 19.02 -10.74
CA PHE A 122 18.42 18.71 -11.24
C PHE A 122 19.51 18.30 -10.21
N GLU A 123 20.76 18.08 -10.68
CA GLU A 123 21.95 17.61 -9.94
C GLU A 123 23.11 18.62 -10.02
N TRP A 124 23.96 18.75 -8.98
CA TRP A 124 25.25 19.46 -9.09
C TRP A 124 26.34 18.99 -8.09
N ILE A 125 27.62 19.27 -8.38
CA ILE A 125 28.81 18.75 -7.66
C ILE A 125 29.73 19.87 -7.16
N ALA A 126 30.35 19.69 -5.97
CA ALA A 126 31.34 20.61 -5.39
C ALA A 126 32.80 20.20 -5.72
N ASP A 127 33.42 20.85 -6.72
CA ASP A 127 34.78 20.54 -7.22
C ASP A 127 35.90 21.55 -6.87
N GLU A 128 35.62 22.53 -5.98
CA GLU A 128 36.53 23.61 -5.60
C GLU A 128 36.33 23.95 -4.10
N VAL A 129 37.38 23.83 -3.26
CA VAL A 129 37.33 24.19 -1.83
C VAL A 129 37.06 25.69 -1.71
N GLY A 130 35.88 26.04 -1.21
CA GLY A 130 35.29 27.37 -1.34
C GLY A 130 33.76 27.27 -1.46
N THR A 131 33.12 28.23 -2.14
CA THR A 131 31.70 28.58 -1.94
C THR A 131 30.97 28.97 -3.26
N TRP A 132 29.72 28.50 -3.49
CA TRP A 132 28.97 28.32 -4.79
C TRP A 132 27.51 28.97 -4.81
N THR A 133 26.65 29.03 -5.89
CA THR A 133 25.31 29.80 -5.99
C THR A 133 24.22 29.45 -7.14
N LEU A 134 22.83 29.64 -7.06
CA LEU A 134 21.68 29.28 -8.08
C LEU A 134 20.24 30.07 -8.07
N LYS A 135 19.26 30.05 -9.07
CA LYS A 135 18.03 31.00 -9.20
C LYS A 135 16.71 30.65 -10.09
N PHE A 136 15.45 31.24 -9.94
CA PHE A 136 14.11 30.96 -10.68
C PHE A 136 13.00 32.13 -10.97
N ASP A 137 11.98 32.03 -11.91
CA ASP A 137 10.81 32.99 -12.28
C ASP A 137 9.42 32.49 -12.98
N PHE A 138 8.24 33.23 -12.99
CA PHE A 138 6.81 32.83 -13.46
C PHE A 138 5.73 33.93 -14.02
N PRO A 139 4.46 33.65 -14.57
CA PRO A 139 3.39 34.55 -15.22
C PRO A 139 1.83 34.64 -14.76
N GLY A 140 0.70 34.34 -15.52
CA GLY A 140 -0.78 34.57 -15.10
C GLY A 140 -2.03 34.63 -16.12
N GLY A 141 -3.37 34.70 -15.72
CA GLY A 141 -4.65 34.65 -16.60
C GLY A 141 -6.14 34.87 -15.98
N TYR A 142 -7.28 35.05 -16.75
CA TYR A 142 -8.69 35.54 -16.31
C TYR A 142 -10.01 34.74 -16.66
N PHE A 143 -11.12 34.89 -15.86
CA PHE A 143 -12.54 34.41 -16.07
C PHE A 143 -13.71 35.33 -15.52
N PRO A 144 -14.91 35.44 -16.17
CA PRO A 144 -16.09 36.27 -15.76
C PRO A 144 -17.23 35.55 -14.96
N PRO A 145 -18.32 36.23 -14.51
CA PRO A 145 -19.44 35.61 -13.76
C PRO A 145 -20.47 34.89 -14.65
N GLY A 146 -21.26 33.98 -14.06
CA GLY A 146 -22.40 33.32 -14.69
C GLY A 146 -22.63 31.89 -14.19
N ASN A 147 -23.62 31.19 -14.77
CA ASN A 147 -23.72 29.74 -14.61
C ASN A 147 -22.70 29.04 -15.52
N TYR A 148 -21.92 28.12 -14.97
CA TYR A 148 -20.95 27.31 -15.71
C TYR A 148 -21.31 25.83 -15.62
N THR A 149 -21.27 25.15 -16.76
CA THR A 149 -21.68 23.75 -16.89
C THR A 149 -20.47 22.85 -17.07
N LEU A 150 -20.14 22.05 -16.05
CA LEU A 150 -19.18 20.96 -16.19
C LEU A 150 -19.88 19.75 -16.82
N GLN A 151 -19.58 19.46 -18.09
CA GLN A 151 -20.07 18.23 -18.73
C GLN A 151 -19.21 17.03 -18.34
N ARG A 152 -19.69 16.24 -17.37
CA ARG A 152 -19.21 14.89 -17.13
C ARG A 152 -20.04 13.91 -17.95
N ILE A 153 -19.39 13.18 -18.87
CA ILE A 153 -20.06 12.17 -19.71
C ILE A 153 -20.68 11.10 -18.80
N GLY A 154 -21.97 10.81 -18.97
CA GLY A 154 -22.69 9.78 -18.20
C GLY A 154 -23.38 10.27 -16.93
N TYR A 155 -23.21 11.54 -16.52
CA TYR A 155 -23.92 12.15 -15.39
C TYR A 155 -24.80 13.32 -15.86
N ALA A 156 -25.76 13.73 -15.04
CA ALA A 156 -26.54 14.94 -15.32
C ALA A 156 -25.65 16.18 -15.22
N ASP A 157 -25.82 17.14 -16.13
CA ASP A 157 -25.06 18.39 -16.19
C ASP A 157 -25.04 19.09 -14.82
N SER A 158 -23.87 19.15 -14.18
CA SER A 158 -23.69 19.92 -12.95
C SER A 158 -23.46 21.38 -13.31
N VAL A 159 -24.52 22.17 -13.13
CA VAL A 159 -24.48 23.63 -13.25
C VAL A 159 -24.07 24.21 -11.90
N THR A 160 -22.89 24.80 -11.84
CA THR A 160 -22.44 25.60 -10.70
C THR A 160 -22.72 27.07 -11.03
N GLU A 161 -23.41 27.78 -10.13
CA GLU A 161 -23.71 29.20 -10.24
C GLU A 161 -22.57 30.02 -9.61
N PHE A 162 -21.94 30.90 -10.40
CA PHE A 162 -20.87 31.80 -9.95
C PHE A 162 -21.38 33.24 -10.10
N THR A 163 -21.51 33.97 -9.00
CA THR A 163 -22.13 35.31 -9.02
C THR A 163 -21.10 36.44 -9.23
N GLU A 164 -19.81 36.13 -9.28
CA GLU A 164 -18.64 37.03 -9.33
C GLU A 164 -17.51 36.44 -10.26
N SER A 165 -16.38 37.14 -10.47
CA SER A 165 -15.31 36.83 -11.49
C SER A 165 -13.85 36.86 -10.98
N VAL A 166 -12.88 36.20 -11.65
CA VAL A 166 -11.50 35.92 -11.13
C VAL A 166 -10.30 36.08 -12.11
N TYR A 167 -9.10 36.42 -11.60
CA TYR A 167 -7.81 36.66 -12.33
C TYR A 167 -6.54 36.17 -11.57
N TYR A 168 -5.40 35.92 -12.23
CA TYR A 168 -4.20 35.19 -11.70
C TYR A 168 -2.80 35.87 -12.05
N LEU A 169 -1.74 35.80 -11.18
CA LEU A 169 -0.45 36.61 -11.15
C LEU A 169 0.93 35.82 -10.97
N PRO A 170 2.16 36.44 -10.90
CA PRO A 170 3.52 35.79 -11.00
C PRO A 170 4.50 35.77 -9.77
N SER A 171 5.69 35.07 -9.86
CA SER A 171 6.70 34.82 -8.78
C SER A 171 8.23 34.68 -9.19
N SER A 172 9.20 34.63 -8.21
CA SER A 172 10.70 34.49 -8.36
C SER A 172 11.51 34.16 -7.04
N ASP A 173 12.70 33.47 -7.05
CA ASP A 173 13.73 33.42 -5.92
C ASP A 173 15.19 32.87 -6.28
N GLY A 174 16.15 32.73 -5.31
CA GLY A 174 17.60 32.26 -5.34
C GLY A 174 18.70 33.37 -5.35
N PRO A 175 20.00 33.23 -4.88
CA PRO A 175 20.91 32.05 -4.63
C PRO A 175 21.60 31.84 -3.24
N TYR A 176 22.28 30.69 -3.01
CA TYR A 176 22.87 30.22 -1.72
C TYR A 176 24.27 29.52 -1.75
N ASP A 177 24.97 29.44 -0.60
CA ASP A 177 26.39 29.06 -0.37
C ASP A 177 26.64 27.64 0.23
N LEU A 178 27.85 27.06 0.05
CA LEU A 178 28.31 25.74 0.56
C LEU A 178 29.76 25.82 1.14
N GLU A 179 30.15 25.01 2.15
CA GLU A 179 31.51 24.97 2.74
C GLU A 179 32.10 23.54 2.78
N VAL A 180 33.44 23.42 2.65
CA VAL A 180 34.15 22.16 2.28
C VAL A 180 35.47 22.00 3.08
N GLN A 181 35.73 20.80 3.64
CA GLN A 181 36.87 20.46 4.51
C GLN A 181 37.66 19.17 4.11
N ASP A 182 38.61 18.72 4.96
CA ASP A 182 39.57 17.62 4.67
C ASP A 182 39.38 16.27 5.41
N GLU A 183 38.69 16.17 6.57
CA GLU A 183 38.59 14.93 7.39
C GLU A 183 37.27 14.11 7.23
N ILE A 184 37.31 12.82 7.62
CA ILE A 184 36.27 11.75 7.43
C ILE A 184 35.97 10.93 8.73
N VAL A 185 34.97 10.03 8.71
CA VAL A 185 34.32 9.36 9.88
C VAL A 185 34.38 7.81 9.82
N ASN A 186 34.04 7.07 10.90
CA ASN A 186 34.04 5.59 11.03
C ASN A 186 33.01 5.06 12.07
N SER A 187 32.65 3.76 12.08
CA SER A 187 31.51 3.20 12.86
C SER A 187 31.66 1.73 13.38
N TRP A 188 30.55 1.08 13.78
CA TRP A 188 30.37 -0.20 14.50
C TRP A 188 30.53 -1.50 13.66
N PRO A 189 30.95 -2.66 14.25
CA PRO A 189 30.98 -3.95 13.57
C PRO A 189 29.58 -4.60 13.51
N ALA A 190 28.78 -4.22 12.52
CA ALA A 190 27.48 -4.84 12.27
C ALA A 190 27.62 -6.34 11.91
N SER A 191 26.66 -7.16 12.36
CA SER A 191 26.33 -8.38 11.60
C SER A 191 25.81 -7.95 10.23
N ASP A 192 26.34 -8.57 9.17
CA ASP A 192 25.81 -8.35 7.82
C ASP A 192 24.34 -8.79 7.76
N LEU A 193 23.56 -8.10 6.92
CA LEU A 193 22.18 -8.44 6.59
C LEU A 193 22.12 -9.78 5.83
N PRO A 194 21.03 -10.56 5.95
CA PRO A 194 20.90 -11.83 5.27
C PRO A 194 20.65 -11.59 3.77
N THR A 195 21.35 -12.35 2.93
CA THR A 195 21.05 -12.44 1.49
C THR A 195 19.89 -13.40 1.18
N ASP A 196 19.70 -14.40 2.05
CA ASP A 196 18.63 -15.40 1.97
C ASP A 196 17.80 -15.39 3.26
N TYR A 197 16.64 -14.74 3.20
CA TYR A 197 15.81 -14.48 4.38
C TYR A 197 14.46 -15.19 4.32
N TRP A 198 14.46 -16.49 4.63
CA TRP A 198 13.24 -17.32 4.55
C TRP A 198 12.44 -17.44 5.85
N THR A 199 13.06 -17.48 7.03
CA THR A 199 12.41 -18.01 8.25
C THR A 199 12.02 -16.96 9.29
N ARG A 200 10.82 -17.13 9.88
CA ARG A 200 10.31 -16.41 11.06
C ARG A 200 10.01 -17.43 12.18
N PRO A 201 10.11 -17.07 13.48
CA PRO A 201 10.71 -15.84 14.01
C PRO A 201 12.25 -15.84 13.86
N VAL A 202 12.88 -14.67 14.03
CA VAL A 202 14.34 -14.50 13.85
C VAL A 202 15.11 -14.63 15.18
N PRO A 203 16.24 -15.36 15.23
CA PRO A 203 17.10 -15.44 16.42
C PRO A 203 17.69 -14.09 16.85
N LEU A 204 17.86 -13.90 18.16
CA LEU A 204 18.33 -12.65 18.79
C LEU A 204 19.83 -12.34 18.53
N GLU A 205 20.56 -13.31 17.98
CA GLU A 205 21.95 -13.21 17.55
C GLU A 205 22.10 -12.30 16.32
N HIS A 206 21.06 -12.20 15.49
CA HIS A 206 21.03 -11.38 14.29
C HIS A 206 20.44 -10.00 14.58
N ARG A 207 21.07 -9.27 15.52
CA ARG A 207 20.51 -7.99 15.98
C ARG A 207 20.38 -7.03 14.82
N GLU A 208 21.43 -6.81 14.06
CA GLU A 208 21.49 -5.90 12.90
C GLU A 208 20.57 -6.29 11.74
N TRP A 209 19.78 -7.37 11.85
CA TRP A 209 18.64 -7.63 10.96
C TRP A 209 17.36 -6.93 11.42
N TRP A 210 17.32 -6.33 12.62
CA TRP A 210 16.19 -5.49 13.07
C TRP A 210 15.71 -4.43 12.05
N PRO A 211 16.53 -3.89 11.11
CA PRO A 211 16.10 -3.12 9.93
C PRO A 211 15.10 -3.80 8.98
N ILE A 212 14.95 -5.12 9.06
CA ILE A 212 14.15 -5.95 8.14
C ILE A 212 13.08 -6.82 8.86
N LEU A 213 12.86 -6.60 10.17
CA LEU A 213 11.92 -7.32 11.04
C LEU A 213 10.64 -6.53 11.44
N GLY A 214 10.19 -5.61 10.61
CA GLY A 214 9.02 -4.76 10.85
C GLY A 214 7.68 -5.50 10.74
N ASN A 215 6.63 -4.88 11.29
CA ASN A 215 5.28 -5.42 11.34
C ASN A 215 4.30 -4.43 10.70
N TYR A 216 3.18 -4.92 10.17
CA TYR A 216 2.11 -4.10 9.61
C TYR A 216 0.81 -4.25 10.43
N PRO A 217 0.05 -3.17 10.68
CA PRO A 217 0.46 -1.77 10.63
C PRO A 217 1.47 -1.45 11.75
N TRP A 218 2.33 -0.46 11.52
CA TRP A 218 3.36 -0.06 12.47
C TRP A 218 2.90 1.10 13.35
N HIS A 219 2.78 0.86 14.66
CA HIS A 219 2.46 1.86 15.69
C HIS A 219 3.59 2.02 16.72
N GLY A 220 4.82 1.80 16.27
CA GLY A 220 6.01 2.01 17.10
C GLY A 220 6.34 3.49 17.28
N GLU A 221 7.34 3.72 18.14
CA GLU A 221 8.08 4.98 18.20
C GLU A 221 9.49 4.69 17.67
N GLY A 222 9.86 5.35 16.58
CA GLY A 222 11.20 5.37 16.00
C GLY A 222 12.02 6.55 16.52
N GLY A 223 12.85 7.13 15.66
CA GLY A 223 13.64 8.34 15.92
C GLY A 223 15.05 8.10 16.47
N GLY A 224 15.88 9.13 16.36
CA GLY A 224 17.30 9.12 16.70
C GLY A 224 18.18 8.77 15.50
N GLU A 225 19.49 8.97 15.62
CA GLU A 225 20.48 8.94 14.52
C GLU A 225 20.32 7.78 13.52
N LEU A 226 19.92 6.60 13.98
CA LEU A 226 19.73 5.39 13.17
C LEU A 226 18.37 5.33 12.44
N TRP A 227 17.32 5.95 13.00
CA TRP A 227 16.09 6.25 12.26
C TRP A 227 16.39 7.29 11.19
N ASP A 228 17.03 8.40 11.58
CA ASP A 228 17.35 9.51 10.68
C ASP A 228 18.33 9.08 9.56
N GLN A 229 19.15 8.04 9.79
CA GLN A 229 20.02 7.42 8.78
C GLN A 229 19.25 6.51 7.79
N MET A 230 18.24 5.77 8.26
CA MET A 230 17.57 4.72 7.48
C MET A 230 16.27 5.19 6.83
N TYR A 231 15.53 6.03 7.54
CA TYR A 231 14.28 6.68 7.16
C TYR A 231 14.44 8.19 7.44
N PRO A 232 15.39 8.86 6.76
CA PRO A 232 15.61 10.30 6.91
C PRO A 232 14.28 11.05 6.75
N ASP A 233 14.12 12.13 7.51
CA ASP A 233 12.98 13.04 7.38
C ASP A 233 11.63 12.28 7.30
N THR A 234 11.41 11.36 8.24
CA THR A 234 10.15 10.63 8.41
C THR A 234 9.66 10.76 9.86
N ASN A 235 8.36 10.97 10.10
CA ASN A 235 7.82 11.08 11.47
C ASN A 235 8.21 9.90 12.33
N LYS A 236 8.80 10.14 13.50
CA LYS A 236 9.16 9.05 14.41
C LYS A 236 7.97 8.39 15.11
N TYR A 237 6.77 8.96 15.03
CA TYR A 237 5.55 8.34 15.55
C TYR A 237 4.73 7.76 14.40
N GLY A 238 4.42 6.47 14.48
CA GLY A 238 3.58 5.80 13.48
C GLY A 238 2.17 6.36 13.44
N GLN A 239 1.76 6.87 12.28
CA GLN A 239 0.40 7.29 11.98
C GLN A 239 -0.09 6.56 10.72
N GLU A 240 -1.28 5.98 10.79
CA GLU A 240 -1.88 5.16 9.71
C GLU A 240 -1.96 5.94 8.38
N ASP A 241 -2.22 7.25 8.46
CA ASP A 241 -2.35 8.13 7.32
C ASP A 241 -1.08 8.29 6.47
N TYR A 242 0.11 8.00 6.99
CA TYR A 242 1.37 8.19 6.24
C TYR A 242 1.69 7.04 5.28
N ASN A 243 0.99 5.90 5.38
CA ASN A 243 1.19 4.70 4.54
C ASN A 243 2.65 4.23 4.44
N PHE A 244 3.42 4.44 5.50
CA PHE A 244 4.82 4.06 5.62
C PHE A 244 4.98 2.89 6.60
N VAL A 245 5.74 1.88 6.18
CA VAL A 245 6.06 0.70 6.99
C VAL A 245 7.57 0.63 7.20
N PRO A 246 8.10 1.13 8.33
CA PRO A 246 9.51 1.02 8.67
C PRO A 246 9.89 -0.41 9.06
N TRP A 247 11.20 -0.65 9.08
CA TRP A 247 11.87 -1.86 9.53
C TRP A 247 11.59 -3.11 8.70
N VAL A 248 10.97 -3.03 7.53
CA VAL A 248 10.72 -4.21 6.68
C VAL A 248 11.72 -4.22 5.51
N GLN A 249 12.03 -5.42 5.03
CA GLN A 249 12.38 -5.60 3.61
C GLN A 249 11.08 -5.70 2.80
N ALA A 250 11.13 -5.34 1.51
CA ALA A 250 9.99 -5.47 0.61
C ALA A 250 10.41 -6.03 -0.77
N PRO A 251 9.52 -6.76 -1.48
CA PRO A 251 9.91 -7.56 -2.65
C PRO A 251 10.65 -6.77 -3.74
N ASN A 252 11.81 -7.29 -4.13
CA ASN A 252 12.66 -6.77 -5.21
C ASN A 252 12.31 -7.34 -6.60
N THR A 253 11.41 -8.32 -6.69
CA THR A 253 10.90 -8.86 -7.97
C THR A 253 9.40 -9.16 -7.92
N ALA A 254 8.79 -9.31 -9.09
CA ALA A 254 7.38 -9.67 -9.28
C ALA A 254 7.04 -11.13 -8.95
N HIS A 255 7.94 -11.88 -8.30
CA HIS A 255 7.77 -13.29 -8.02
C HIS A 255 6.57 -13.54 -7.08
N VAL A 256 5.54 -14.21 -7.60
CA VAL A 256 4.33 -14.59 -6.86
C VAL A 256 4.63 -15.84 -6.04
N VAL A 257 4.44 -15.78 -4.73
CA VAL A 257 4.74 -16.90 -3.83
C VAL A 257 3.52 -17.80 -3.66
N TRP A 258 2.35 -17.19 -3.43
CA TRP A 258 1.05 -17.84 -3.46
C TRP A 258 -0.06 -16.84 -3.85
N LYS A 259 -1.26 -17.35 -4.14
CA LYS A 259 -2.45 -16.53 -4.43
C LYS A 259 -3.74 -17.21 -3.98
N LYS A 260 -4.75 -16.43 -3.61
CA LYS A 260 -6.09 -16.89 -3.18
C LYS A 260 -7.17 -16.18 -3.99
N GLN A 261 -8.13 -16.94 -4.53
CA GLN A 261 -9.26 -16.35 -5.26
C GLN A 261 -10.31 -15.87 -4.25
N GLU A 262 -10.53 -14.57 -4.19
CA GLU A 262 -11.44 -13.94 -3.24
C GLU A 262 -12.81 -13.64 -3.87
N SER A 263 -12.86 -13.43 -5.19
CA SER A 263 -14.13 -13.22 -5.92
C SER A 263 -14.01 -13.61 -7.41
N ILE A 264 -15.17 -13.77 -8.07
CA ILE A 264 -15.21 -13.97 -9.52
C ILE A 264 -15.16 -12.59 -10.20
N LYS A 265 -14.07 -12.31 -10.93
CA LYS A 265 -13.83 -11.09 -11.71
C LYS A 265 -13.34 -11.47 -13.13
N GLY A 266 -12.79 -10.51 -13.88
CA GLY A 266 -12.38 -10.71 -15.27
C GLY A 266 -13.52 -10.56 -16.28
N ILE A 267 -13.31 -10.98 -17.53
CA ILE A 267 -14.26 -10.82 -18.65
C ILE A 267 -15.42 -11.84 -18.53
N ILE A 268 -16.67 -11.37 -18.70
CA ILE A 268 -17.88 -12.24 -18.65
C ILE A 268 -17.98 -13.17 -19.87
N GLY A 269 -17.64 -12.64 -21.05
CA GLY A 269 -17.69 -13.40 -22.32
C GLY A 269 -19.10 -13.61 -22.88
N GLY A 270 -19.20 -14.45 -23.92
CA GLY A 270 -20.45 -14.74 -24.62
C GLY A 270 -21.12 -13.49 -25.22
N ASP A 271 -22.44 -13.37 -25.05
CA ASP A 271 -23.22 -12.22 -25.53
C ASP A 271 -22.81 -10.87 -24.87
N MET A 272 -22.10 -10.91 -23.74
CA MET A 272 -21.56 -9.71 -23.06
C MET A 272 -20.21 -9.25 -23.65
N GLY A 273 -19.62 -10.03 -24.56
CA GLY A 273 -18.41 -9.68 -25.31
C GLY A 273 -17.20 -9.38 -24.41
N ILE A 274 -16.68 -8.15 -24.51
CA ILE A 274 -15.49 -7.67 -23.79
C ILE A 274 -15.80 -7.02 -22.43
N THR A 275 -17.04 -7.15 -21.93
CA THR A 275 -17.45 -6.53 -20.66
C THR A 275 -16.95 -7.34 -19.46
N SER A 276 -16.34 -6.69 -18.48
CA SER A 276 -15.86 -7.33 -17.25
C SER A 276 -16.96 -7.48 -16.17
N HIS A 277 -16.79 -8.48 -15.32
CA HIS A 277 -17.72 -8.84 -14.25
C HIS A 277 -17.68 -7.79 -13.14
N TYR A 278 -18.73 -6.98 -13.06
CA TYR A 278 -18.86 -5.87 -12.12
C TYR A 278 -19.66 -6.30 -10.89
N ASP A 279 -19.14 -5.96 -9.70
CA ASP A 279 -19.85 -6.13 -8.43
C ASP A 279 -19.97 -4.76 -7.75
N SER A 280 -21.19 -4.25 -7.65
CA SER A 280 -21.51 -2.94 -7.08
C SER A 280 -21.65 -2.95 -5.55
N THR A 281 -21.46 -4.09 -4.88
CA THR A 281 -21.71 -4.21 -3.43
C THR A 281 -20.65 -3.54 -2.55
N GLY A 282 -19.58 -2.98 -3.13
CA GLY A 282 -18.53 -2.27 -2.39
C GLY A 282 -17.69 -3.21 -1.52
N PHE A 283 -17.45 -4.43 -2.00
CA PHE A 283 -16.62 -5.42 -1.33
C PHE A 283 -15.20 -4.87 -1.17
N TYR A 284 -14.77 -4.66 0.08
CA TYR A 284 -13.40 -4.24 0.39
C TYR A 284 -12.41 -5.33 -0.07
N PRO A 285 -11.18 -4.96 -0.49
CA PRO A 285 -10.17 -5.96 -0.81
C PRO A 285 -9.90 -6.86 0.40
N ASN A 286 -10.01 -8.18 0.24
CA ASN A 286 -9.59 -9.15 1.26
C ASN A 286 -8.06 -9.18 1.28
N ILE A 287 -7.49 -8.35 2.15
CA ILE A 287 -6.07 -8.26 2.47
C ILE A 287 -5.87 -8.44 3.97
N PRO A 288 -4.70 -8.90 4.44
CA PRO A 288 -4.37 -8.90 5.85
C PRO A 288 -4.38 -7.48 6.43
N ASP A 289 -5.32 -7.28 7.36
CA ASP A 289 -5.43 -6.11 8.24
C ASP A 289 -4.18 -5.94 9.11
N ILE A 290 -3.50 -7.04 9.44
CA ILE A 290 -2.29 -7.09 10.25
C ILE A 290 -1.32 -8.13 9.65
N ILE A 291 -0.01 -7.86 9.68
CA ILE A 291 1.06 -8.83 9.48
C ILE A 291 2.05 -8.75 10.65
N TYR A 292 2.29 -9.88 11.34
CA TYR A 292 3.20 -10.00 12.49
C TYR A 292 3.91 -11.37 12.50
N GLU A 293 5.23 -11.41 12.67
CA GLU A 293 6.03 -12.66 12.72
C GLU A 293 5.74 -13.68 11.59
N GLY A 294 5.62 -13.23 10.35
CA GLY A 294 5.30 -14.08 9.19
C GLY A 294 3.83 -14.47 9.07
N ARG A 295 2.95 -13.92 9.90
CA ARG A 295 1.53 -14.27 9.97
C ARG A 295 0.67 -13.10 9.49
N GLY A 296 -0.14 -13.33 8.47
CA GLY A 296 -1.20 -12.42 8.05
C GLY A 296 -2.47 -12.68 8.84
N TYR A 297 -3.23 -11.62 9.12
CA TYR A 297 -4.50 -11.69 9.84
C TYR A 297 -5.56 -10.89 9.09
N GLN A 298 -6.69 -11.51 8.74
CA GLN A 298 -7.76 -10.85 7.99
C GLN A 298 -9.16 -11.22 8.46
N ALA A 299 -10.09 -10.28 8.33
CA ALA A 299 -11.51 -10.51 8.52
C ALA A 299 -12.19 -10.77 7.17
N HIS A 300 -12.79 -11.96 6.98
CA HIS A 300 -13.53 -12.31 5.77
C HIS A 300 -14.94 -12.85 6.08
N LEU A 301 -15.83 -12.88 5.08
CA LEU A 301 -17.17 -13.46 5.22
C LEU A 301 -17.18 -14.93 4.80
N ARG A 302 -17.77 -15.79 5.63
CA ARG A 302 -17.96 -17.22 5.35
C ARG A 302 -19.40 -17.64 5.63
N LEU A 303 -19.97 -18.50 4.79
CA LEU A 303 -21.25 -19.14 5.07
C LEU A 303 -21.05 -20.27 6.11
N VAL A 304 -21.65 -20.11 7.29
CA VAL A 304 -21.69 -21.11 8.35
C VAL A 304 -23.16 -21.43 8.61
N ASP A 305 -23.56 -22.69 8.46
CA ASP A 305 -24.94 -23.19 8.59
C ASP A 305 -26.00 -22.41 7.78
N GLY A 306 -25.58 -21.74 6.71
CA GLY A 306 -26.43 -20.93 5.82
C GLY A 306 -26.50 -19.44 6.15
N GLU A 307 -25.86 -18.99 7.24
CA GLU A 307 -25.74 -17.57 7.61
C GLU A 307 -24.34 -17.04 7.28
N SER A 308 -24.26 -15.77 6.85
CA SER A 308 -22.99 -15.08 6.57
C SER A 308 -22.34 -14.61 7.87
N VAL A 309 -21.31 -15.32 8.32
CA VAL A 309 -20.55 -15.03 9.54
C VAL A 309 -19.22 -14.37 9.16
N TYR A 310 -18.84 -13.32 9.89
CA TYR A 310 -17.49 -12.76 9.79
C TYR A 310 -16.50 -13.66 10.54
N MET A 311 -15.42 -14.06 9.88
CA MET A 311 -14.37 -14.91 10.42
C MET A 311 -13.05 -14.12 10.52
N TRP A 312 -12.31 -14.33 11.61
CA TRP A 312 -10.91 -13.92 11.80
C TRP A 312 -10.03 -15.10 11.40
N GLU A 313 -9.18 -14.90 10.40
CA GLU A 313 -8.25 -15.90 9.87
C GLU A 313 -6.82 -15.47 10.19
N CYS A 314 -5.97 -16.42 10.61
CA CYS A 314 -4.53 -16.25 10.69
C CYS A 314 -3.85 -17.26 9.76
N PHE A 315 -2.97 -16.78 8.89
CA PHE A 315 -2.28 -17.61 7.89
C PHE A 315 -0.81 -17.22 7.75
N ASP A 316 0.02 -18.12 7.25
CA ASP A 316 1.42 -17.82 6.91
C ASP A 316 1.50 -16.97 5.64
N ILE A 317 2.17 -15.81 5.69
CA ILE A 317 2.28 -14.92 4.51
C ILE A 317 3.18 -15.48 3.41
N ARG A 318 3.99 -16.51 3.68
CA ARG A 318 4.90 -17.12 2.71
C ARG A 318 4.26 -18.31 2.01
N THR A 319 3.33 -19.02 2.67
CA THR A 319 2.74 -20.26 2.13
C THR A 319 1.23 -20.22 1.93
N GLY A 320 0.51 -19.30 2.58
CA GLY A 320 -0.95 -19.28 2.64
C GLY A 320 -1.56 -20.31 3.58
N GLU A 321 -0.75 -21.06 4.35
CA GLU A 321 -1.24 -22.07 5.31
C GLU A 321 -2.01 -21.40 6.45
N VAL A 322 -3.30 -21.74 6.61
CA VAL A 322 -4.15 -21.20 7.69
C VAL A 322 -3.81 -21.89 9.02
N TYR A 323 -3.22 -21.13 9.94
CA TYR A 323 -2.89 -21.57 11.29
C TYR A 323 -4.14 -21.72 12.17
N TRP A 324 -5.11 -20.80 12.05
CA TRP A 324 -6.41 -20.88 12.71
C TRP A 324 -7.44 -19.93 12.08
N GLU A 325 -8.72 -20.26 12.26
CA GLU A 325 -9.88 -19.45 11.84
C GLU A 325 -10.93 -19.46 12.96
N ARG A 326 -11.60 -18.32 13.24
CA ARG A 326 -12.62 -18.19 14.30
C ARG A 326 -13.71 -17.17 13.94
N PRO A 327 -14.96 -17.31 14.42
CA PRO A 327 -15.96 -16.25 14.31
C PRO A 327 -15.55 -14.95 15.01
N LEU A 328 -15.80 -13.81 14.37
CA LEU A 328 -15.64 -12.46 14.94
C LEU A 328 -16.93 -12.00 15.64
N PRO A 329 -16.81 -11.30 16.79
CA PRO A 329 -17.91 -10.48 17.29
C PRO A 329 -18.26 -9.39 16.27
N THR A 330 -19.54 -9.04 16.18
CA THR A 330 -20.03 -7.94 15.32
C THR A 330 -20.88 -6.96 16.11
N THR A 331 -20.92 -5.70 15.66
CA THR A 331 -21.84 -4.67 16.17
C THR A 331 -22.63 -4.07 15.00
N THR A 332 -23.92 -3.83 15.19
CA THR A 332 -24.76 -3.15 14.19
C THR A 332 -24.85 -1.66 14.49
N THR A 333 -24.45 -0.84 13.52
CA THR A 333 -24.59 0.63 13.54
C THR A 333 -25.66 1.08 12.54
N PHE A 334 -26.09 2.35 12.59
CA PHE A 334 -27.08 2.90 11.66
C PHE A 334 -26.49 4.10 10.90
N ASN A 335 -26.34 3.95 9.59
CA ASN A 335 -25.89 4.99 8.67
C ASN A 335 -27.10 5.63 7.97
N MET A 336 -27.15 6.97 7.90
CA MET A 336 -28.29 7.69 7.30
C MET A 336 -28.51 7.43 5.80
N PHE A 337 -27.48 7.00 5.06
CA PHE A 337 -27.55 6.70 3.64
C PHE A 337 -27.60 5.19 3.34
N PHE A 338 -26.94 4.37 4.16
CA PHE A 338 -26.78 2.92 3.93
C PHE A 338 -27.58 2.02 4.89
N GLY A 339 -28.40 2.59 5.78
CA GLY A 339 -29.27 1.85 6.70
C GLY A 339 -28.52 1.20 7.86
N GLU A 340 -29.03 0.06 8.35
CA GLU A 340 -28.30 -0.76 9.33
C GLU A 340 -27.06 -1.39 8.69
N GLN A 341 -25.93 -1.32 9.39
CA GLN A 341 -24.61 -1.75 8.92
C GLN A 341 -23.98 -2.65 9.99
N THR A 342 -23.74 -3.92 9.67
CA THR A 342 -23.08 -4.87 10.58
C THR A 342 -21.56 -4.82 10.38
N THR A 343 -20.85 -4.39 11.41
CA THR A 343 -19.40 -4.17 11.41
C THR A 343 -18.71 -5.20 12.31
N PRO A 344 -17.66 -5.91 11.84
CA PRO A 344 -16.88 -6.81 12.68
C PRO A 344 -15.98 -6.04 13.68
N VAL A 345 -15.80 -6.58 14.88
CA VAL A 345 -14.88 -6.11 15.92
C VAL A 345 -13.47 -6.64 15.62
N LYS A 346 -12.98 -6.41 14.40
CA LYS A 346 -11.70 -6.94 13.91
C LYS A 346 -10.52 -6.12 14.47
N PRO A 347 -9.40 -6.75 14.89
CA PRO A 347 -8.17 -6.02 15.20
C PRO A 347 -7.67 -5.22 14.00
N THR A 348 -7.14 -4.03 14.28
CA THR A 348 -6.50 -3.15 13.29
C THR A 348 -5.17 -2.58 13.79
N LEU A 349 -4.75 -2.93 15.01
CA LEU A 349 -3.58 -2.36 15.69
C LEU A 349 -2.71 -3.48 16.28
N ILE A 350 -1.39 -3.31 16.26
CA ILE A 350 -0.42 -4.13 17.03
C ILE A 350 -0.02 -3.38 18.31
N THR A 351 0.17 -4.10 19.41
CA THR A 351 0.53 -3.48 20.69
C THR A 351 1.46 -4.34 21.56
N TYR A 352 2.38 -3.70 22.29
CA TYR A 352 3.54 -4.31 22.95
C TYR A 352 3.51 -4.12 24.47
N THR A 353 3.37 -5.21 25.22
CA THR A 353 3.45 -5.20 26.69
C THR A 353 4.89 -5.39 27.14
N ARG A 354 5.51 -4.40 27.79
CA ARG A 354 6.91 -4.44 28.27
C ARG A 354 6.98 -4.55 29.80
N ARG A 355 7.95 -5.30 30.33
CA ARG A 355 8.21 -5.39 31.79
C ARG A 355 8.95 -4.14 32.31
N THR A 356 8.35 -3.44 33.27
CA THR A 356 8.88 -2.16 33.80
C THR A 356 9.67 -2.28 35.12
N LEU A 357 9.64 -3.44 35.79
CA LEU A 357 10.34 -3.70 37.05
C LEU A 357 11.38 -4.83 36.90
N GLN A 358 12.57 -4.64 37.50
CA GLN A 358 13.58 -5.70 37.67
C GLN A 358 13.12 -6.69 38.75
N ALA A 359 13.32 -7.99 38.54
CA ALA A 359 13.05 -9.00 39.57
C ALA A 359 14.19 -9.08 40.60
N VAL A 360 15.44 -8.82 40.16
CA VAL A 360 16.62 -8.72 41.03
C VAL A 360 17.52 -7.55 40.61
N ALA A 361 18.21 -6.94 41.58
CA ALA A 361 19.10 -5.81 41.31
C ALA A 361 20.29 -6.22 40.44
N GLY A 362 20.52 -5.50 39.34
CA GLY A 362 21.57 -5.81 38.35
C GLY A 362 21.10 -6.66 37.17
N GLU A 363 19.79 -6.90 37.04
CA GLU A 363 19.18 -7.57 35.90
C GLU A 363 18.92 -6.55 34.76
N GLU A 364 19.46 -6.77 33.55
CA GLU A 364 19.02 -6.09 32.32
C GLU A 364 17.65 -6.63 31.87
N ALA A 365 16.66 -6.50 32.75
CA ALA A 365 15.38 -7.21 32.71
C ALA A 365 14.41 -6.72 31.63
N HIS A 366 14.58 -5.48 31.16
CA HIS A 366 13.59 -4.72 30.38
C HIS A 366 13.23 -5.33 29.00
N GLN A 367 13.92 -6.39 28.58
CA GLN A 367 13.68 -7.11 27.32
C GLN A 367 13.21 -8.57 27.49
N ARG A 368 13.30 -9.18 28.70
CA ARG A 368 13.00 -10.62 28.90
C ARG A 368 11.51 -10.98 29.07
N GLY A 369 10.60 -10.04 28.79
CA GLY A 369 9.16 -10.21 28.97
C GLY A 369 8.39 -9.21 28.15
N GLN A 370 8.71 -9.12 26.86
CA GLN A 370 7.87 -8.42 25.89
C GLN A 370 6.86 -9.41 25.32
N SER A 371 5.57 -9.08 25.38
CA SER A 371 4.51 -9.84 24.72
C SER A 371 3.71 -8.95 23.78
N VAL A 372 3.31 -9.49 22.64
CA VAL A 372 2.53 -8.79 21.62
C VAL A 372 1.09 -9.24 21.65
N GLY A 373 0.18 -8.29 21.52
CA GLY A 373 -1.24 -8.53 21.31
C GLY A 373 -1.72 -7.81 20.06
N LEU A 374 -2.77 -8.35 19.43
CA LEU A 374 -3.55 -7.61 18.43
C LEU A 374 -4.64 -6.83 19.14
N LEU A 375 -5.00 -5.66 18.63
CA LEU A 375 -5.87 -4.70 19.33
C LEU A 375 -6.93 -4.09 18.40
N TYR A 376 -8.13 -3.93 18.96
CA TYR A 376 -9.22 -3.10 18.44
C TYR A 376 -9.62 -2.05 19.48
N VAL A 377 -9.79 -0.79 19.05
CA VAL A 377 -10.31 0.30 19.89
C VAL A 377 -11.38 1.10 19.14
N GLY A 378 -12.64 0.75 19.35
CA GLY A 378 -13.77 1.35 18.65
C GLY A 378 -15.11 0.93 19.24
N LEU A 379 -16.18 1.61 18.83
CA LEU A 379 -17.57 1.35 19.24
C LEU A 379 -17.76 1.21 20.76
N GLY A 380 -17.00 1.99 21.54
CA GLY A 380 -17.03 1.97 23.01
C GLY A 380 -16.34 0.75 23.66
N GLN A 381 -15.51 0.02 22.93
CA GLN A 381 -14.75 -1.15 23.38
C GLN A 381 -13.24 -1.00 23.17
N TYR A 382 -12.47 -1.67 24.03
CA TYR A 382 -11.05 -1.95 23.91
C TYR A 382 -10.91 -3.48 24.00
N VAL A 383 -10.44 -4.11 22.92
CA VAL A 383 -10.42 -5.58 22.79
C VAL A 383 -9.05 -6.04 22.33
N THR A 384 -8.37 -6.86 23.13
CA THR A 384 -7.10 -7.50 22.72
C THR A 384 -7.29 -8.97 22.40
N TYR A 385 -6.51 -9.44 21.44
CA TYR A 385 -6.50 -10.81 20.94
C TYR A 385 -5.07 -11.37 20.99
N ASP A 386 -4.97 -12.64 21.34
CA ASP A 386 -3.73 -13.41 21.30
C ASP A 386 -3.36 -13.72 19.82
N PRO A 387 -2.16 -13.33 19.33
CA PRO A 387 -1.81 -13.47 17.91
C PRO A 387 -1.53 -14.92 17.48
N TYR A 388 -1.28 -15.84 18.42
CA TYR A 388 -0.96 -17.24 18.10
C TYR A 388 -2.19 -18.15 18.11
N THR A 389 -3.27 -17.74 18.78
CA THR A 389 -4.48 -18.54 18.96
C THR A 389 -5.77 -17.86 18.50
N GLY A 390 -5.79 -16.54 18.32
CA GLY A 390 -6.97 -15.76 17.93
C GLY A 390 -8.01 -15.57 19.03
N ILE A 391 -7.67 -15.94 20.28
CA ILE A 391 -8.58 -15.83 21.43
C ILE A 391 -8.58 -14.39 21.94
N ILE A 392 -9.76 -13.83 22.20
CA ILE A 392 -9.93 -12.57 22.93
C ILE A 392 -9.29 -12.71 24.32
N SER A 393 -8.16 -12.05 24.53
CA SER A 393 -7.45 -12.00 25.82
C SER A 393 -8.10 -10.98 26.77
N MET A 394 -8.72 -9.93 26.24
CA MET A 394 -9.47 -8.92 26.99
C MET A 394 -10.57 -8.31 26.13
N ASN A 395 -11.73 -8.06 26.72
CA ASN A 395 -12.76 -7.17 26.17
C ASN A 395 -13.26 -6.27 27.30
N GLN A 396 -13.05 -4.96 27.15
CA GLN A 396 -13.36 -3.96 28.17
C GLN A 396 -14.08 -2.77 27.54
N SER A 397 -15.15 -2.29 28.15
CA SER A 397 -15.78 -1.05 27.70
C SER A 397 -14.95 0.16 28.09
N ILE A 398 -14.78 1.08 27.13
CA ILE A 398 -14.15 2.40 27.31
C ILE A 398 -15.18 3.53 27.45
N ALA A 399 -16.47 3.20 27.51
CA ALA A 399 -17.55 4.16 27.64
C ALA A 399 -17.34 5.09 28.86
N PRO A 400 -17.53 6.42 28.73
CA PRO A 400 -18.25 7.12 27.66
C PRO A 400 -17.38 7.59 26.47
N LEU A 401 -16.24 6.95 26.20
CA LEU A 401 -15.52 7.12 24.93
C LEU A 401 -16.11 6.17 23.86
N ASP A 402 -16.09 6.61 22.59
CA ASP A 402 -16.57 5.82 21.46
C ASP A 402 -15.44 5.18 20.63
N SER A 403 -14.25 5.78 20.62
CA SER A 403 -13.05 5.30 19.91
C SER A 403 -11.76 5.77 20.62
N GLY A 404 -10.59 5.36 20.13
CA GLY A 404 -9.31 5.95 20.55
C GLY A 404 -8.18 5.69 19.54
N THR A 405 -7.45 6.73 19.17
CA THR A 405 -6.31 6.68 18.25
C THR A 405 -5.04 6.30 19.01
N LEU A 406 -4.36 5.23 18.58
CA LEU A 406 -3.10 4.76 19.16
C LEU A 406 -1.93 5.53 18.54
N TYR A 407 -1.48 6.59 19.22
CA TYR A 407 -0.48 7.52 18.69
C TYR A 407 0.96 7.20 19.13
N LYS A 408 1.11 6.44 20.21
CA LYS A 408 2.38 6.01 20.81
C LYS A 408 2.08 4.90 21.79
N ASP A 409 2.30 3.64 21.43
CA ASP A 409 1.94 2.50 22.29
C ASP A 409 2.58 2.61 23.70
N PRO A 410 1.83 2.48 24.82
CA PRO A 410 0.41 2.11 24.97
C PRO A 410 -0.56 3.28 25.23
N TYR A 411 -0.23 4.50 24.80
CA TYR A 411 -1.04 5.71 24.97
C TYR A 411 -2.00 5.94 23.79
N LEU A 412 -3.23 6.34 24.12
CA LEU A 412 -4.31 6.62 23.18
C LEU A 412 -4.92 8.00 23.42
N LEU A 413 -5.45 8.57 22.35
CA LEU A 413 -6.17 9.85 22.34
C LEU A 413 -7.64 9.62 21.95
N SER A 414 -8.56 10.15 22.75
CA SER A 414 -10.01 10.05 22.49
C SER A 414 -10.72 11.38 22.74
N VAL A 415 -11.50 11.84 21.77
CA VAL A 415 -12.38 13.00 21.93
C VAL A 415 -13.71 12.54 22.52
N GLN A 416 -14.05 13.06 23.70
CA GLN A 416 -15.33 12.82 24.35
C GLN A 416 -16.27 14.02 24.16
N ASN A 417 -17.47 13.77 23.64
CA ASN A 417 -18.57 14.73 23.66
C ASN A 417 -19.19 14.82 25.07
N LEU A 418 -19.33 16.04 25.61
CA LEU A 418 -19.92 16.30 26.93
C LEU A 418 -21.33 16.91 26.84
N GLY A 419 -21.83 17.13 25.62
CA GLY A 419 -23.11 17.79 25.36
C GLY A 419 -23.03 19.32 25.38
N GLY A 420 -24.02 19.96 24.73
CA GLY A 420 -24.10 21.43 24.66
C GLY A 420 -22.94 22.09 23.92
N GLY A 421 -22.29 21.37 22.99
CA GLY A 421 -21.11 21.84 22.26
C GLY A 421 -19.78 21.64 23.00
N ASN A 422 -19.81 21.29 24.29
CA ASN A 422 -18.61 21.07 25.08
C ASN A 422 -18.00 19.70 24.79
N ARG A 423 -16.68 19.64 24.69
CA ARG A 423 -15.92 18.41 24.40
C ARG A 423 -14.61 18.42 25.20
N ARG A 424 -14.03 17.24 25.40
CA ARG A 424 -12.69 17.10 25.98
C ARG A 424 -11.88 16.05 25.24
N LEU A 425 -10.58 16.28 25.11
CA LEU A 425 -9.61 15.31 24.65
C LEU A 425 -9.08 14.59 25.89
N ILE A 426 -9.07 13.26 25.85
CA ILE A 426 -8.52 12.41 26.91
C ILE A 426 -7.29 11.72 26.37
N ASN A 427 -6.14 11.95 27.01
CA ASN A 427 -4.98 11.07 26.89
C ASN A 427 -5.12 9.98 27.96
N TRP A 428 -5.19 8.74 27.53
CA TRP A 428 -5.31 7.59 28.41
C TRP A 428 -4.42 6.45 27.94
N THR A 429 -4.14 5.54 28.87
CA THR A 429 -3.45 4.29 28.59
C THR A 429 -4.22 3.17 29.28
N VAL A 430 -3.93 1.93 28.93
CA VAL A 430 -4.21 0.81 29.83
C VAL A 430 -2.91 0.40 30.51
N GLY A 431 -2.93 0.23 31.84
CA GLY A 431 -1.77 -0.31 32.56
C GLY A 431 -1.56 -1.76 32.15
N ARG A 432 -0.31 -2.15 31.87
CA ARG A 432 0.02 -3.52 31.43
C ARG A 432 1.24 -4.04 32.14
N ASP A 433 1.22 -5.34 32.40
CA ASP A 433 2.27 -6.07 33.09
C ASP A 433 2.30 -7.52 32.55
N PRO A 434 3.46 -8.08 32.19
CA PRO A 434 3.50 -9.43 31.60
C PRO A 434 3.04 -10.56 32.54
N ASP A 435 3.16 -10.36 33.86
CA ASP A 435 2.84 -11.38 34.87
C ASP A 435 1.37 -11.27 35.35
N THR A 436 0.72 -10.12 35.19
CA THR A 436 -0.63 -9.82 35.70
C THR A 436 -1.63 -9.26 34.67
N GLY A 437 -1.20 -9.09 33.42
CA GLY A 437 -2.05 -8.67 32.30
C GLY A 437 -2.36 -7.17 32.31
N VAL A 438 -3.56 -6.80 31.84
CA VAL A 438 -4.01 -5.40 31.80
C VAL A 438 -4.64 -5.01 33.14
N THR A 439 -4.03 -4.07 33.84
CA THR A 439 -4.39 -3.67 35.22
C THR A 439 -5.47 -2.60 35.30
N GLY A 440 -5.90 -2.04 34.16
CA GLY A 440 -7.04 -1.13 34.03
C GLY A 440 -6.75 0.10 33.17
N MET A 441 -7.81 0.82 32.77
CA MET A 441 -7.68 2.12 32.10
C MET A 441 -7.19 3.18 33.09
N MET A 442 -6.18 3.95 32.68
CA MET A 442 -5.66 5.10 33.41
C MET A 442 -5.74 6.34 32.52
N VAL A 443 -6.48 7.35 32.96
CA VAL A 443 -6.48 8.68 32.32
C VAL A 443 -5.19 9.39 32.74
N MET A 444 -4.30 9.64 31.79
CA MET A 444 -3.04 10.34 32.02
C MET A 444 -3.28 11.85 32.18
N ASN A 445 -4.10 12.42 31.30
CA ASN A 445 -4.62 13.77 31.40
C ASN A 445 -5.95 13.90 30.61
N ASN A 446 -6.65 15.01 30.79
CA ASN A 446 -7.69 15.43 29.86
C ASN A 446 -7.78 16.96 29.82
N VAL A 447 -8.13 17.48 28.66
CA VAL A 447 -8.18 18.92 28.35
C VAL A 447 -9.47 19.26 27.63
N THR A 448 -9.95 20.51 27.72
CA THR A 448 -11.05 20.99 26.87
C THR A 448 -10.64 20.86 25.42
N TRP A 449 -11.52 20.41 24.52
CA TRP A 449 -11.16 20.22 23.09
C TRP A 449 -12.12 20.99 22.17
N PRO A 450 -11.61 21.69 21.13
CA PRO A 450 -12.45 22.51 20.26
C PRO A 450 -13.31 21.69 19.28
N TRP A 451 -12.81 20.56 18.78
CA TRP A 451 -13.38 19.86 17.61
C TRP A 451 -14.10 18.55 17.95
N SER A 452 -14.89 18.01 17.03
CA SER A 452 -15.63 16.74 17.21
C SER A 452 -14.78 15.47 17.03
N ASN A 453 -13.62 15.62 16.43
CA ASN A 453 -12.61 14.64 16.02
C ASN A 453 -11.23 15.14 16.49
N LEU A 454 -10.17 14.38 16.21
CA LEU A 454 -8.80 14.86 16.43
C LEU A 454 -8.38 15.90 15.39
N GLY A 455 -8.82 15.75 14.14
CA GLY A 455 -8.48 16.57 12.98
C GLY A 455 -8.41 15.69 11.72
N ASP A 456 -8.06 16.26 10.57
CA ASP A 456 -7.80 15.50 9.32
C ASP A 456 -6.39 14.88 9.30
N SER A 457 -5.45 15.45 10.05
CA SER A 457 -4.11 14.89 10.25
C SER A 457 -3.55 15.28 11.62
N GLN A 458 -2.55 14.55 12.10
CA GLN A 458 -1.94 14.73 13.41
C GLN A 458 -0.44 14.50 13.34
N ASP A 459 0.34 15.52 13.70
CA ASP A 459 1.76 15.33 13.98
C ASP A 459 1.91 14.98 15.48
N PHE A 460 2.12 13.71 15.74
CA PHE A 460 2.37 13.22 17.10
C PHE A 460 3.79 13.54 17.60
N GLU A 461 4.70 14.04 16.74
CA GLU A 461 6.00 14.54 17.18
C GLU A 461 5.92 15.93 17.83
N SER A 462 5.25 16.89 17.19
CA SER A 462 4.94 18.18 17.81
C SER A 462 3.80 18.10 18.85
N MET A 463 3.05 16.99 18.89
CA MET A 463 1.79 16.83 19.63
C MET A 463 0.76 17.89 19.23
N ILE A 464 0.60 18.10 17.92
CA ILE A 464 -0.34 19.06 17.34
C ILE A 464 -1.23 18.34 16.33
N ALA A 465 -2.54 18.59 16.43
CA ALA A 465 -3.50 18.11 15.45
C ALA A 465 -3.97 19.26 14.56
N VAL A 466 -4.28 18.94 13.30
CA VAL A 466 -4.73 19.89 12.29
C VAL A 466 -6.08 19.48 11.73
N ASP A 467 -6.97 20.45 11.60
CA ASP A 467 -8.28 20.36 10.96
C ASP A 467 -8.29 21.35 9.79
N ALA A 468 -8.54 20.85 8.59
CA ALA A 468 -8.46 21.59 7.33
C ALA A 468 -9.85 21.71 6.71
N TYR A 469 -10.21 22.90 6.23
CA TYR A 469 -11.55 23.15 5.69
C TYR A 469 -11.54 24.12 4.51
N SER A 470 -12.40 23.86 3.54
CA SER A 470 -12.60 24.68 2.35
C SER A 470 -13.17 26.06 2.69
N LEU A 471 -12.53 27.13 2.20
CA LEU A 471 -13.09 28.48 2.17
C LEU A 471 -13.50 28.78 0.73
N SER A 472 -14.78 29.03 0.44
CA SER A 472 -15.30 29.13 -0.92
C SER A 472 -15.90 30.50 -1.22
N SER A 473 -15.30 31.26 -2.14
CA SER A 473 -15.94 32.45 -2.71
C SER A 473 -16.99 32.09 -3.76
N SER A 474 -18.06 32.86 -3.75
CA SER A 474 -19.07 32.96 -4.82
C SER A 474 -18.48 33.31 -6.19
N ALA A 475 -17.27 33.88 -6.25
CA ALA A 475 -16.54 34.16 -7.48
C ALA A 475 -15.88 32.94 -8.14
N THR A 476 -15.60 31.87 -7.37
CA THR A 476 -14.81 30.75 -7.90
C THR A 476 -15.34 29.37 -7.57
N GLY A 477 -16.49 29.19 -6.90
CA GLY A 477 -17.31 27.96 -6.88
C GLY A 477 -16.75 26.73 -6.16
N VAL A 478 -15.45 26.44 -6.31
CA VAL A 478 -14.67 25.66 -5.35
C VAL A 478 -14.39 26.49 -4.11
N ALA A 479 -13.74 25.86 -3.15
CA ALA A 479 -12.80 26.57 -2.30
C ALA A 479 -11.94 27.58 -3.11
N THR A 480 -11.93 28.85 -2.73
CA THR A 480 -10.93 29.87 -3.12
C THR A 480 -9.68 29.82 -2.29
N GLY A 481 -9.89 29.46 -1.03
CA GLY A 481 -8.92 29.40 0.02
C GLY A 481 -9.08 28.12 0.83
N LEU A 482 -8.21 28.02 1.81
CA LEU A 482 -8.07 26.88 2.69
C LEU A 482 -7.93 27.44 4.10
N GLY A 483 -8.91 27.12 4.94
CA GLY A 483 -8.85 27.33 6.36
C GLY A 483 -8.07 26.16 6.96
N VAL A 484 -7.01 26.47 7.67
CA VAL A 484 -6.22 25.48 8.41
C VAL A 484 -6.16 25.95 9.84
N ARG A 485 -6.36 25.03 10.79
CA ARG A 485 -6.29 25.35 12.21
C ARG A 485 -5.63 24.24 12.98
N ALA A 486 -4.87 24.63 13.99
CA ALA A 486 -4.12 23.71 14.84
C ALA A 486 -4.55 23.79 16.30
N ALA A 487 -4.60 22.63 16.94
CA ALA A 487 -4.83 22.52 18.38
C ALA A 487 -3.77 21.64 19.03
N ASN A 488 -3.24 22.10 20.15
CA ASN A 488 -2.21 21.40 20.90
C ASN A 488 -2.83 20.21 21.66
N LEU A 489 -2.41 18.99 21.35
CA LEU A 489 -2.95 17.74 21.93
C LEU A 489 -2.68 17.60 23.45
N LEU A 490 -1.73 18.37 24.01
CA LEU A 490 -1.39 18.37 25.44
C LEU A 490 -2.17 19.41 26.26
N THR A 491 -2.65 20.49 25.66
CA THR A 491 -3.32 21.61 26.37
C THR A 491 -4.77 21.84 25.94
N GLY A 492 -5.15 21.41 24.74
CA GLY A 492 -6.45 21.70 24.13
C GLY A 492 -6.62 23.14 23.63
N GLU A 493 -5.55 23.93 23.68
CA GLU A 493 -5.49 25.28 23.14
C GLU A 493 -5.48 25.24 21.61
N VAL A 494 -6.40 25.98 20.98
CA VAL A 494 -6.28 26.33 19.56
C VAL A 494 -5.09 27.28 19.45
N LEU A 495 -4.01 26.82 18.85
CA LEU A 495 -2.78 27.58 18.69
C LEU A 495 -2.97 28.71 17.68
N TRP A 496 -3.65 28.38 16.58
CA TRP A 496 -3.98 29.29 15.49
C TRP A 496 -5.14 28.73 14.66
N ASP A 497 -5.81 29.63 13.98
CA ASP A 497 -6.86 29.38 12.98
C ASP A 497 -6.57 30.39 11.87
N VAL A 498 -6.04 29.92 10.73
CA VAL A 498 -5.56 30.77 9.64
C VAL A 498 -6.27 30.43 8.35
N THR A 499 -6.57 31.46 7.58
CA THR A 499 -7.14 31.36 6.25
C THR A 499 -6.07 31.77 5.25
N THR A 500 -5.86 30.97 4.20
CA THR A 500 -5.14 31.48 3.03
C THR A 500 -5.83 32.73 2.49
N ASP A 501 -5.08 33.56 1.77
CA ASP A 501 -5.62 34.75 1.12
C ASP A 501 -6.80 34.44 0.17
N GLU A 502 -8.00 34.71 0.67
CA GLU A 502 -9.28 34.63 -0.03
C GLU A 502 -9.54 35.81 -0.98
N SER A 503 -8.56 36.63 -1.38
CA SER A 503 -8.75 37.55 -2.53
C SER A 503 -8.49 36.87 -3.88
N SER A 504 -7.97 35.65 -3.82
CA SER A 504 -7.09 35.09 -4.83
C SER A 504 -7.77 33.98 -5.64
N GLY A 505 -8.23 32.90 -4.99
CA GLY A 505 -8.87 31.78 -5.67
C GLY A 505 -7.89 30.82 -6.32
N LEU A 506 -6.60 31.03 -6.03
CA LEU A 506 -5.55 30.06 -6.20
C LEU A 506 -5.16 29.41 -4.86
N LYS A 507 -5.96 29.25 -3.79
CA LYS A 507 -5.39 28.87 -2.46
C LYS A 507 -6.14 27.76 -1.69
N SER A 508 -6.76 26.81 -2.39
CA SER A 508 -7.72 25.80 -1.92
C SER A 508 -7.35 24.31 -2.02
N SER A 509 -7.86 23.48 -1.10
CA SER A 509 -7.57 22.02 -1.02
C SER A 509 -8.07 21.19 -2.22
N PHE A 510 -7.24 20.26 -2.73
CA PHE A 510 -7.64 19.16 -3.64
C PHE A 510 -8.75 18.32 -3.01
N SER A 511 -8.48 17.98 -1.75
CA SER A 511 -9.21 17.13 -0.84
C SER A 511 -8.58 17.37 0.53
N THR A 512 -9.35 17.31 1.62
CA THR A 512 -8.74 17.26 2.96
C THR A 512 -8.08 15.89 3.22
N GLY A 513 -8.44 14.87 2.42
CA GLY A 513 -7.79 13.54 2.41
C GLY A 513 -6.39 13.50 1.80
N SER A 514 -5.81 14.65 1.45
CA SER A 514 -4.39 14.86 1.09
C SER A 514 -3.68 15.82 2.06
N THR A 515 -4.25 16.05 3.25
CA THR A 515 -3.62 16.77 4.36
C THR A 515 -2.68 15.85 5.11
N VAL A 516 -1.42 16.24 5.25
CA VAL A 516 -0.43 15.57 6.09
C VAL A 516 0.18 16.58 7.04
N ALA A 517 0.11 16.32 8.35
CA ALA A 517 0.80 17.09 9.37
C ALA A 517 2.03 16.30 9.83
N ASP A 518 3.23 16.72 9.41
CA ASP A 518 4.49 16.01 9.67
C ASP A 518 5.67 16.99 9.83
N HIS A 519 6.75 16.59 10.49
CA HIS A 519 7.98 17.38 10.69
C HIS A 519 7.80 18.77 11.33
N GLY A 520 6.81 18.92 12.23
CA GLY A 520 6.46 20.24 12.77
C GLY A 520 5.74 21.16 11.77
N LYS A 521 5.35 20.62 10.61
CA LYS A 521 4.67 21.31 9.52
C LYS A 521 3.33 20.64 9.18
N VAL A 522 2.50 21.29 8.36
CA VAL A 522 1.37 20.63 7.69
C VAL A 522 1.35 21.01 6.23
N ALA A 523 1.38 20.04 5.33
CA ALA A 523 1.21 20.23 3.90
C ALA A 523 -0.14 19.67 3.42
N ILE A 524 -0.76 20.34 2.46
CA ILE A 524 -2.08 19.97 1.92
C ILE A 524 -2.02 20.05 0.41
N ARG A 525 -2.26 18.93 -0.32
CA ARG A 525 -2.46 19.01 -1.77
C ARG A 525 -3.67 19.87 -2.08
N LEU A 526 -3.44 20.75 -3.01
CA LEU A 526 -4.30 21.82 -3.45
C LEU A 526 -5.07 21.41 -4.72
N ASN A 527 -6.10 22.14 -5.17
CA ASN A 527 -6.74 21.87 -6.48
C ASN A 527 -5.84 22.26 -7.69
N THR A 528 -4.70 21.55 -7.72
CA THR A 528 -3.54 21.42 -8.60
C THR A 528 -2.88 20.06 -8.17
N GLY A 529 -1.60 19.85 -8.42
CA GLY A 529 -0.74 18.95 -7.64
C GLY A 529 0.06 19.63 -6.51
N GLU A 530 0.05 20.97 -6.42
CA GLU A 530 0.87 21.73 -5.47
C GLU A 530 0.44 21.44 -4.03
N LEU A 531 1.38 21.39 -3.10
CA LEU A 531 1.15 21.16 -1.67
C LEU A 531 1.38 22.46 -0.91
N LYS A 532 0.40 23.03 -0.20
CA LYS A 532 0.64 24.24 0.65
C LYS A 532 1.04 23.87 2.05
N CYS A 533 2.07 24.51 2.60
CA CYS A 533 2.68 24.17 3.87
C CYS A 533 2.72 25.30 4.91
N TRP A 534 2.45 24.97 6.17
CA TRP A 534 2.49 25.86 7.33
C TRP A 534 3.24 25.25 8.52
N ASP A 535 3.77 26.10 9.40
CA ASP A 535 4.33 25.74 10.70
C ASP A 535 3.23 25.38 11.72
N LEU A 536 3.34 24.21 12.35
CA LEU A 536 2.33 23.69 13.28
C LEU A 536 2.17 24.51 14.56
N PHE A 537 3.22 25.23 15.01
CA PHE A 537 3.20 25.95 16.27
C PHE A 537 2.59 27.36 16.15
N THR A 538 2.74 27.99 14.98
CA THR A 538 2.48 29.43 14.76
C THR A 538 1.49 29.73 13.65
N GLY A 539 1.23 28.79 12.73
CA GLY A 539 0.38 29.00 11.56
C GLY A 539 1.03 29.89 10.49
N ALA A 540 2.35 30.15 10.59
CA ALA A 540 3.09 30.84 9.56
C ALA A 540 3.18 29.96 8.30
N GLU A 541 2.94 30.54 7.12
CA GLU A 541 3.25 29.86 5.85
C GLU A 541 4.76 29.58 5.77
N LEU A 542 5.13 28.37 5.33
CA LEU A 542 6.52 27.96 5.12
C LEU A 542 6.83 27.92 3.62
N TRP A 543 6.19 27.00 2.92
CA TRP A 543 6.41 26.71 1.49
C TRP A 543 5.13 26.28 0.77
N GLU A 544 5.11 26.32 -0.56
CA GLU A 544 4.23 25.48 -1.40
C GLU A 544 5.10 24.47 -2.16
N SER A 545 4.55 23.42 -2.75
CA SER A 545 5.25 22.56 -3.73
C SER A 545 4.91 22.92 -5.18
N GLU A 546 5.70 22.38 -6.10
CA GLU A 546 5.32 22.27 -7.51
C GLU A 546 4.70 20.90 -7.88
N VAL A 547 4.47 20.66 -9.17
CA VAL A 547 3.75 19.49 -9.71
C VAL A 547 4.23 19.09 -11.12
N THR A 548 5.11 18.11 -11.07
CA THR A 548 5.21 16.89 -11.90
C THR A 548 5.29 17.01 -13.43
N SER A 549 4.28 17.59 -14.09
CA SER A 549 3.96 17.42 -15.53
C SER A 549 2.53 18.15 -16.04
N HIS A 550 1.78 19.10 -18.03
CA HIS A 550 0.55 19.49 -18.85
C HIS A 550 0.05 18.31 -19.71
N PRO A 551 -1.16 17.73 -19.49
CA PRO A 551 -2.24 18.19 -18.61
C PRO A 551 -2.70 17.22 -17.48
N TRP A 552 -1.95 16.17 -17.14
CA TRP A 552 -2.32 15.17 -16.14
C TRP A 552 -1.97 15.41 -14.65
N GLY A 553 -0.83 16.02 -14.27
CA GLY A 553 -0.36 16.13 -12.87
C GLY A 553 -1.30 16.77 -11.84
N THR A 554 -2.20 17.66 -12.27
CA THR A 554 -3.30 18.20 -11.44
C THR A 554 -4.22 17.12 -10.86
N PHE A 555 -4.38 16.00 -11.54
CA PHE A 555 -5.25 14.91 -11.14
C PHE A 555 -4.41 13.86 -10.42
N GLY A 556 -4.87 13.41 -9.25
CA GLY A 556 -4.16 12.42 -8.47
C GLY A 556 -4.98 11.88 -7.31
N ALA A 557 -4.31 11.19 -6.40
CA ALA A 557 -4.95 10.42 -5.35
C ALA A 557 -5.57 11.28 -4.23
N TYR A 558 -6.68 10.81 -3.67
CA TYR A 558 -7.18 11.25 -2.36
C TYR A 558 -6.48 10.50 -1.23
N HIS A 559 -5.15 10.46 -1.28
CA HIS A 559 -4.33 9.72 -0.34
C HIS A 559 -3.15 10.54 0.18
N ARG A 560 -2.56 10.02 1.24
CA ARG A 560 -1.51 10.63 2.05
C ARG A 560 -0.40 9.61 2.16
N GLN A 561 0.82 10.01 1.82
CA GLN A 561 2.01 9.18 1.90
C GLN A 561 3.15 10.10 2.35
N SER A 562 3.82 9.78 3.46
CA SER A 562 4.90 10.60 4.04
C SER A 562 6.02 9.71 4.56
N ALA A 563 7.18 9.74 3.90
CA ALA A 563 8.42 9.07 4.33
C ALA A 563 9.63 9.52 3.52
N TYR A 564 10.83 9.27 4.03
CA TYR A 564 12.12 9.54 3.37
C TYR A 564 12.35 11.02 3.03
N GLY A 565 11.72 11.93 3.77
CA GLY A 565 11.67 13.36 3.47
C GLY A 565 10.59 13.76 2.49
N TYR A 566 9.85 12.80 1.95
CA TYR A 566 8.92 13.04 0.86
C TYR A 566 7.47 12.86 1.27
N TYR A 567 6.66 13.86 0.99
CA TYR A 567 5.27 13.64 0.63
C TYR A 567 5.24 12.93 -0.74
N PHE A 568 4.54 11.80 -0.88
CA PHE A 568 4.38 11.16 -2.20
C PHE A 568 3.05 11.53 -2.85
N LEU A 569 3.15 11.95 -4.10
CA LEU A 569 2.07 12.49 -4.92
C LEU A 569 1.80 11.52 -6.08
N SER A 570 0.81 10.63 -5.92
CA SER A 570 0.30 9.83 -7.05
C SER A 570 -0.56 10.72 -7.97
N GLY A 571 -0.38 10.59 -9.28
CA GLY A 571 -0.98 11.42 -10.32
C GLY A 571 -1.38 10.68 -11.60
N TYR A 572 -2.06 11.37 -12.53
CA TYR A 572 -2.48 10.78 -13.82
C TYR A 572 -1.35 10.73 -14.86
N ASP A 573 -0.26 11.43 -14.58
CA ASP A 573 1.05 11.42 -15.22
C ASP A 573 1.98 10.33 -14.66
N GLY A 574 1.85 9.99 -13.38
CA GLY A 574 2.85 9.17 -12.73
C GLY A 574 2.74 9.08 -11.21
N VAL A 575 3.88 8.82 -10.59
CA VAL A 575 4.06 8.90 -9.13
C VAL A 575 5.32 9.71 -8.85
N HIS A 576 5.27 10.56 -7.83
CA HIS A 576 6.24 11.62 -7.60
C HIS A 576 6.53 11.76 -6.11
N ALA A 577 7.73 12.20 -5.75
CA ALA A 577 8.16 12.45 -4.37
C ALA A 577 8.45 13.95 -4.17
N VAL A 578 8.03 14.54 -3.03
CA VAL A 578 8.08 15.99 -2.75
C VAL A 578 8.65 16.29 -1.36
N ASP A 579 9.81 16.95 -1.28
CA ASP A 579 10.58 17.19 -0.05
C ASP A 579 9.83 18.05 1.00
N TRP A 580 9.94 17.68 2.28
CA TRP A 580 9.22 18.28 3.41
C TRP A 580 9.84 19.55 4.00
N ASP A 581 11.13 19.78 3.84
CA ASP A 581 11.79 21.01 4.30
C ASP A 581 11.68 22.10 3.25
N THR A 582 11.80 21.70 2.00
CA THR A 582 11.78 22.60 0.86
C THR A 582 10.36 22.71 0.32
N GLY A 583 9.79 21.63 -0.21
CA GLY A 583 8.60 21.56 -1.07
C GLY A 583 8.93 21.06 -2.50
N GLU A 584 10.14 20.55 -2.73
CA GLU A 584 10.69 20.26 -4.06
C GLU A 584 10.41 18.83 -4.56
N ILE A 585 10.15 18.64 -5.86
CA ILE A 585 10.02 17.28 -6.41
C ILE A 585 11.40 16.63 -6.56
N ALA A 586 11.58 15.43 -6.00
CA ALA A 586 12.83 14.68 -6.05
C ALA A 586 12.92 13.69 -7.23
N TRP A 587 11.80 13.14 -7.69
CA TRP A 587 11.74 12.27 -8.88
C TRP A 587 10.29 12.10 -9.40
N SER A 588 10.18 11.56 -10.62
CA SER A 588 8.93 11.23 -11.31
C SER A 588 9.01 9.87 -12.02
N PHE A 589 8.08 8.96 -11.73
CA PHE A 589 7.91 7.70 -12.47
C PHE A 589 6.74 7.78 -13.45
N THR A 590 6.91 7.27 -14.69
CA THR A 590 5.83 7.16 -15.68
C THR A 590 5.74 5.73 -16.24
N ALA A 591 4.52 5.26 -16.54
CA ALA A 591 4.26 3.90 -16.98
C ALA A 591 3.76 3.87 -18.45
N PRO A 592 4.66 3.80 -19.45
CA PRO A 592 4.27 3.89 -20.86
C PRO A 592 3.54 2.64 -21.37
N THR A 593 2.54 2.81 -22.22
CA THR A 593 1.92 1.70 -22.98
C THR A 593 2.65 1.46 -24.31
N PRO A 594 2.93 0.20 -24.70
CA PRO A 594 3.37 -0.14 -26.06
C PRO A 594 2.19 -0.19 -27.06
N TYR A 595 0.94 -0.10 -26.59
CA TYR A 595 -0.27 -0.21 -27.40
C TYR A 595 -0.92 1.16 -27.55
N SER A 596 -0.66 1.81 -28.69
CA SER A 596 -1.28 3.10 -29.01
C SER A 596 -2.81 3.04 -28.95
N TYR A 597 -3.41 4.07 -28.34
CA TYR A 597 -4.83 4.22 -28.05
C TYR A 597 -5.41 3.33 -26.93
N GLU A 598 -4.59 2.65 -26.13
CA GLU A 598 -5.10 1.91 -24.94
C GLU A 598 -5.47 2.87 -23.79
N THR A 599 -4.86 4.05 -23.75
CA THR A 599 -5.00 5.06 -22.69
C THR A 599 -5.08 6.47 -23.32
N PRO A 600 -5.90 7.40 -22.78
CA PRO A 600 -5.95 8.78 -23.24
C PRO A 600 -4.86 9.67 -22.60
N TYR A 601 -4.08 9.15 -21.64
CA TYR A 601 -3.12 9.89 -20.85
C TYR A 601 -1.71 9.78 -21.44
N HIS A 602 -0.87 10.81 -21.29
CA HIS A 602 0.46 10.84 -21.89
C HIS A 602 1.42 11.80 -21.15
N VAL A 603 2.70 11.45 -21.05
CA VAL A 603 3.78 12.36 -20.63
C VAL A 603 4.76 12.49 -21.79
N ASP A 604 5.16 13.72 -22.12
CA ASP A 604 6.11 14.06 -23.21
C ASP A 604 5.85 13.37 -24.57
N GLY A 605 4.56 13.17 -24.90
CA GLY A 605 4.12 12.56 -26.15
C GLY A 605 4.17 11.03 -26.17
N VAL A 606 4.47 10.39 -25.04
CA VAL A 606 4.37 8.94 -24.82
C VAL A 606 3.09 8.65 -24.04
N GLU A 607 2.23 7.76 -24.56
CA GLU A 607 1.00 7.35 -23.86
C GLU A 607 1.33 6.56 -22.58
N VAL A 608 0.68 6.90 -21.45
CA VAL A 608 0.97 6.32 -20.11
C VAL A 608 -0.30 5.87 -19.37
N TYR A 609 -0.13 5.01 -18.37
CA TYR A 609 -1.17 4.65 -17.40
C TYR A 609 -1.18 5.59 -16.19
N THR A 610 -2.35 5.72 -15.53
CA THR A 610 -2.60 6.67 -14.43
C THR A 610 -2.48 6.05 -13.05
N PHE A 611 -2.23 6.90 -12.04
CA PHE A 611 -2.20 6.50 -10.63
C PHE A 611 -3.15 7.37 -9.79
N HIS A 612 -4.42 6.97 -9.72
CA HIS A 612 -5.35 7.53 -8.72
C HIS A 612 -5.23 6.83 -7.35
N GLY A 613 -4.65 5.63 -7.29
CA GLY A 613 -4.50 4.85 -6.07
C GLY A 613 -3.50 5.45 -5.09
N GLY A 614 -3.78 5.26 -3.80
CA GLY A 614 -2.74 5.36 -2.78
C GLY A 614 -1.67 4.26 -2.99
N GLY A 615 -0.44 4.55 -2.60
CA GLY A 615 0.64 3.56 -2.52
C GLY A 615 0.99 3.21 -1.06
N ILE A 616 1.80 2.17 -0.87
CA ILE A 616 2.44 1.85 0.41
C ILE A 616 3.97 1.97 0.26
N VAL A 617 4.62 2.58 1.24
CA VAL A 617 6.05 2.91 1.21
C VAL A 617 6.79 2.04 2.24
N ALA A 618 7.84 1.34 1.79
CA ALA A 618 8.58 0.37 2.60
C ALA A 618 9.95 0.05 1.96
N ASP A 619 10.99 -0.18 2.77
CA ASP A 619 12.30 -0.70 2.31
C ASP A 619 12.97 0.09 1.17
N GLY A 620 12.93 1.42 1.22
CA GLY A 620 13.44 2.23 0.12
C GLY A 620 12.64 2.07 -1.19
N LYS A 621 11.38 1.60 -1.11
CA LYS A 621 10.49 1.36 -2.25
C LYS A 621 9.11 1.96 -1.99
N ILE A 622 8.39 2.19 -3.08
CA ILE A 622 6.98 2.56 -3.08
C ILE A 622 6.22 1.66 -4.05
N TYR A 623 5.21 0.97 -3.52
CA TYR A 623 4.32 0.13 -4.31
C TYR A 623 3.08 0.91 -4.67
N VAL A 624 2.82 1.01 -5.97
CA VAL A 624 1.76 1.81 -6.57
C VAL A 624 1.20 1.03 -7.75
N ALA A 625 -0.11 1.06 -7.92
CA ALA A 625 -0.76 0.34 -9.01
C ALA A 625 -1.49 1.31 -9.94
N ALA A 626 -1.37 1.07 -11.24
CA ALA A 626 -2.08 1.85 -12.22
C ALA A 626 -3.60 1.65 -12.07
N THR A 627 -4.34 2.74 -11.89
CA THR A 627 -5.78 2.78 -11.67
C THR A 627 -6.34 4.19 -11.89
N GLU A 628 -7.66 4.31 -11.98
CA GLU A 628 -8.40 5.54 -12.28
C GLU A 628 -9.48 5.80 -11.21
N HIS A 629 -9.90 7.06 -11.02
CA HIS A 629 -10.97 7.40 -10.06
C HIS A 629 -12.30 6.70 -10.35
N THR A 630 -12.63 6.47 -11.63
CA THR A 630 -13.85 5.78 -12.08
C THR A 630 -13.63 5.20 -13.48
N PRO A 631 -13.02 4.00 -13.61
CA PRO A 631 -12.71 3.42 -14.91
C PRO A 631 -13.93 3.14 -15.78
N SER A 632 -13.79 3.42 -17.07
CA SER A 632 -14.81 3.11 -18.09
C SER A 632 -14.72 1.65 -18.58
N MET A 633 -15.80 1.16 -19.21
CA MET A 633 -15.83 -0.17 -19.86
C MET A 633 -15.67 -0.02 -21.39
N PRO A 634 -14.85 -0.85 -22.06
CA PRO A 634 -13.97 -1.88 -21.50
C PRO A 634 -12.84 -1.28 -20.66
N LEU A 635 -12.43 -2.01 -19.62
CA LEU A 635 -11.34 -1.59 -18.74
C LEU A 635 -10.01 -1.55 -19.50
N THR A 636 -9.18 -0.56 -19.18
CA THR A 636 -7.81 -0.39 -19.70
C THR A 636 -6.97 -1.65 -19.46
N ARG A 637 -6.42 -2.23 -20.53
CA ARG A 637 -5.54 -3.40 -20.43
C ARG A 637 -4.11 -2.94 -20.15
N GLY A 638 -3.32 -3.82 -19.54
CA GLY A 638 -1.92 -3.52 -19.23
C GLY A 638 -1.71 -2.61 -18.02
N TRP A 639 -2.76 -2.29 -17.25
CA TRP A 639 -2.59 -1.79 -15.89
C TRP A 639 -1.90 -2.84 -15.01
N LYS A 640 -0.91 -2.37 -14.26
CA LYS A 640 -0.03 -3.19 -13.42
C LYS A 640 0.14 -2.60 -12.03
N LEU A 641 0.52 -3.46 -11.09
CA LEU A 641 1.23 -3.11 -9.88
C LEU A 641 2.68 -2.84 -10.26
N TYR A 642 3.24 -1.75 -9.76
CA TYR A 642 4.63 -1.36 -9.97
C TYR A 642 5.34 -1.28 -8.61
N CYS A 643 6.56 -1.79 -8.58
CA CYS A 643 7.52 -1.49 -7.53
C CYS A 643 8.52 -0.46 -8.07
N LEU A 644 8.59 0.68 -7.39
CA LEU A 644 9.52 1.75 -7.70
C LEU A 644 10.51 1.89 -6.54
N ASP A 645 11.78 2.14 -6.84
CA ASP A 645 12.72 2.66 -5.86
C ASP A 645 12.27 4.06 -5.38
N VAL A 646 12.26 4.29 -4.08
CA VAL A 646 11.68 5.50 -3.44
C VAL A 646 12.58 6.72 -3.51
N PHE A 647 13.82 6.58 -3.97
CA PHE A 647 14.79 7.67 -4.09
C PHE A 647 14.99 8.12 -5.54
N THR A 648 14.61 7.29 -6.51
CA THR A 648 14.85 7.52 -7.94
C THR A 648 13.58 7.42 -8.80
N GLY A 649 12.54 6.74 -8.33
CA GLY A 649 11.38 6.38 -9.14
C GLY A 649 11.65 5.29 -10.19
N GLU A 650 12.84 4.67 -10.21
CA GLU A 650 13.13 3.60 -11.17
C GLU A 650 12.26 2.38 -10.91
N LYS A 651 11.62 1.88 -11.98
CA LYS A 651 10.78 0.68 -11.94
C LYS A 651 11.64 -0.57 -11.77
N MET A 652 11.67 -1.09 -10.55
CA MET A 652 12.36 -2.34 -10.23
C MET A 652 11.65 -3.55 -10.86
N TRP A 653 10.31 -3.60 -10.76
CA TRP A 653 9.49 -4.65 -11.37
C TRP A 653 8.02 -4.22 -11.55
N ASP A 654 7.27 -5.00 -12.32
CA ASP A 654 5.83 -4.83 -12.53
C ASP A 654 5.11 -6.18 -12.65
N PHE A 655 3.82 -6.22 -12.36
CA PHE A 655 2.96 -7.41 -12.50
C PHE A 655 1.53 -7.01 -12.87
N THR A 656 0.83 -7.76 -13.74
CA THR A 656 -0.49 -7.36 -14.29
C THR A 656 -1.65 -7.52 -13.30
N ALA A 657 -1.64 -6.71 -12.23
CA ALA A 657 -2.69 -6.57 -11.22
C ALA A 657 -3.10 -5.09 -11.09
N SER A 658 -4.35 -4.81 -10.70
CA SER A 658 -4.82 -3.43 -10.46
C SER A 658 -5.99 -3.38 -9.47
N PRO A 659 -6.10 -2.33 -8.63
CA PRO A 659 -7.24 -2.06 -7.77
C PRO A 659 -8.21 -1.16 -8.55
N ILE A 660 -8.99 -1.77 -9.44
CA ILE A 660 -9.81 -1.06 -10.44
C ILE A 660 -10.81 -0.09 -9.79
N TYR A 661 -11.53 -0.52 -8.75
CA TYR A 661 -12.58 0.29 -8.11
C TYR A 661 -12.22 0.74 -6.70
N TYR A 662 -11.29 0.07 -5.99
CA TYR A 662 -10.74 0.54 -4.72
C TYR A 662 -9.63 1.60 -4.88
N SER A 663 -9.76 2.49 -5.88
CA SER A 663 -8.73 3.45 -6.27
C SER A 663 -8.50 4.61 -5.29
N ARG A 664 -8.96 4.54 -4.04
CA ARG A 664 -8.77 5.60 -3.02
C ARG A 664 -7.75 5.26 -1.94
N SER A 665 -7.28 4.03 -1.89
CA SER A 665 -6.24 3.57 -0.95
C SER A 665 -5.40 2.48 -1.63
N PHE A 666 -4.31 2.07 -1.00
CA PHE A 666 -3.55 0.91 -1.48
C PHE A 666 -4.28 -0.39 -1.13
N SER A 667 -4.47 -1.28 -2.10
CA SER A 667 -5.15 -2.59 -1.91
C SER A 667 -4.18 -3.69 -1.48
N GLY A 668 -3.34 -3.45 -0.48
CA GLY A 668 -2.31 -4.39 -0.06
C GLY A 668 -1.63 -4.04 1.25
N SER A 669 -0.76 -4.93 1.72
CA SER A 669 -0.06 -4.82 3.00
C SER A 669 1.36 -5.40 2.85
N VAL A 670 2.37 -4.77 3.45
CA VAL A 670 3.78 -5.17 3.28
C VAL A 670 4.46 -5.42 4.63
N ALA A 671 5.12 -6.57 4.77
CA ALA A 671 6.00 -6.88 5.89
C ALA A 671 6.92 -8.08 5.57
N ASP A 672 8.01 -8.23 6.35
CA ASP A 672 8.87 -9.41 6.36
C ASP A 672 9.54 -9.83 5.04
N GLY A 673 9.62 -8.95 4.04
CA GLY A 673 10.06 -9.27 2.67
C GLY A 673 8.94 -9.61 1.69
N TYR A 674 7.67 -9.46 2.09
CA TYR A 674 6.49 -9.87 1.32
C TYR A 674 5.47 -8.75 1.21
N LEU A 675 4.85 -8.65 0.03
CA LEU A 675 3.77 -7.71 -0.29
C LEU A 675 2.52 -8.52 -0.65
N THR A 676 1.44 -8.36 0.11
CA THR A 676 0.11 -8.79 -0.34
C THR A 676 -0.52 -7.71 -1.20
N PHE A 677 -1.28 -8.10 -2.22
CA PHE A 677 -2.01 -7.18 -3.08
C PHE A 677 -3.27 -7.83 -3.66
N SER A 678 -4.44 -7.21 -3.44
CA SER A 678 -5.71 -7.61 -4.06
C SER A 678 -5.85 -7.03 -5.47
N SER A 679 -5.89 -7.93 -6.45
CA SER A 679 -6.15 -7.63 -7.86
C SER A 679 -7.65 -7.74 -8.17
N GLU A 680 -8.25 -6.64 -8.60
CA GLU A 680 -9.63 -6.65 -9.10
C GLU A 680 -9.71 -7.12 -10.57
N ASN A 681 -8.58 -7.15 -11.31
CA ASN A 681 -8.52 -7.58 -12.72
C ASN A 681 -9.10 -8.99 -12.91
N ASP A 682 -8.81 -9.87 -11.95
CA ASP A 682 -9.03 -11.31 -11.97
C ASP A 682 -9.60 -11.87 -10.66
N GLY A 683 -9.63 -11.07 -9.59
CA GLY A 683 -10.28 -11.40 -8.32
C GLY A 683 -9.40 -12.20 -7.34
N TYR A 684 -8.09 -12.19 -7.56
CA TYR A 684 -7.11 -12.83 -6.71
C TYR A 684 -6.43 -11.84 -5.75
N MET A 685 -6.25 -12.24 -4.49
CA MET A 685 -5.13 -11.72 -3.70
C MET A 685 -3.86 -12.45 -4.14
N TYR A 686 -2.84 -11.67 -4.51
CA TYR A 686 -1.49 -12.10 -4.79
C TYR A 686 -0.58 -11.82 -3.60
N VAL A 687 0.45 -12.64 -3.41
CA VAL A 687 1.56 -12.31 -2.50
C VAL A 687 2.87 -12.40 -3.25
N PHE A 688 3.63 -11.30 -3.23
CA PHE A 688 4.95 -11.16 -3.84
C PHE A 688 6.04 -11.26 -2.78
N GLY A 689 7.20 -11.78 -3.14
CA GLY A 689 8.33 -12.00 -2.24
C GLY A 689 9.29 -13.04 -2.83
N LYS A 690 10.33 -13.43 -2.09
CA LYS A 690 11.18 -14.55 -2.52
C LYS A 690 10.35 -15.85 -2.56
N GLY A 691 10.78 -16.82 -3.37
CA GLY A 691 10.25 -18.19 -3.42
C GLY A 691 11.19 -19.23 -2.83
N ILE A 692 10.68 -20.42 -2.54
CA ILE A 692 11.53 -21.58 -2.22
C ILE A 692 12.08 -22.15 -3.52
N SER A 693 13.38 -22.44 -3.58
CA SER A 693 13.98 -23.19 -4.69
C SER A 693 14.37 -24.62 -4.28
N GLU A 694 14.33 -25.56 -5.22
CA GLU A 694 14.91 -26.89 -5.08
C GLU A 694 15.96 -27.11 -6.18
N THR A 695 17.20 -27.38 -5.77
CA THR A 695 18.29 -27.76 -6.66
C THR A 695 18.45 -29.28 -6.67
N THR A 696 18.80 -29.85 -7.82
CA THR A 696 19.27 -31.24 -7.93
C THR A 696 20.62 -31.31 -8.64
N VAL A 697 21.43 -32.33 -8.37
CA VAL A 697 22.68 -32.59 -9.11
C VAL A 697 22.93 -34.07 -9.35
N SER A 698 23.46 -34.39 -10.53
CA SER A 698 23.80 -35.73 -10.96
C SER A 698 25.13 -35.75 -11.71
N ALA A 699 25.92 -36.78 -11.40
CA ALA A 699 27.19 -37.11 -12.03
C ALA A 699 27.25 -38.63 -12.28
N PRO A 700 28.12 -39.11 -13.19
CA PRO A 700 28.28 -40.54 -13.45
C PRO A 700 28.59 -41.34 -12.18
N GLN A 701 27.71 -42.27 -11.81
CA GLN A 701 27.85 -43.16 -10.64
C GLN A 701 28.83 -44.33 -10.88
N THR A 702 29.53 -44.32 -12.01
CA THR A 702 30.60 -45.28 -12.35
C THR A 702 31.96 -44.59 -12.27
N SER A 703 32.98 -45.33 -11.84
CA SER A 703 34.34 -44.78 -11.76
C SER A 703 34.83 -44.35 -13.15
N ILE A 704 35.12 -43.05 -13.30
CA ILE A 704 35.68 -42.49 -14.54
C ILE A 704 37.21 -42.56 -14.51
N PRO A 705 37.90 -42.72 -15.66
CA PRO A 705 39.36 -42.56 -15.71
C PRO A 705 39.77 -41.10 -15.57
N LYS A 706 40.83 -40.82 -14.81
CA LYS A 706 41.45 -39.48 -14.73
C LYS A 706 41.78 -38.90 -16.11
N GLY A 707 41.45 -37.63 -16.28
CA GLY A 707 41.59 -36.90 -17.55
C GLY A 707 40.37 -37.00 -18.48
N THR A 708 39.35 -37.80 -18.12
CA THR A 708 38.07 -37.83 -18.84
C THR A 708 37.23 -36.61 -18.47
N SER A 709 36.55 -36.01 -19.46
CA SER A 709 35.55 -34.98 -19.19
C SER A 709 34.20 -35.61 -18.90
N VAL A 710 33.61 -35.26 -17.75
CA VAL A 710 32.22 -35.60 -17.42
C VAL A 710 31.29 -34.44 -17.73
N MET A 711 30.02 -34.76 -18.02
CA MET A 711 28.93 -33.81 -17.89
C MET A 711 28.31 -33.98 -16.51
N ILE A 712 28.28 -32.90 -15.74
CA ILE A 712 27.47 -32.77 -14.53
C ILE A 712 26.17 -32.09 -14.96
N THR A 713 25.04 -32.62 -14.51
CA THR A 713 23.69 -32.13 -14.88
C THR A 713 22.82 -31.98 -13.64
N GLY A 714 21.76 -31.21 -13.72
CA GLY A 714 20.81 -31.04 -12.62
C GLY A 714 19.68 -30.09 -12.98
N SER A 715 18.94 -29.63 -11.98
CA SER A 715 17.87 -28.64 -12.13
C SER A 715 17.90 -27.62 -10.99
N ALA A 716 17.30 -26.45 -11.21
CA ALA A 716 16.83 -25.56 -10.15
C ALA A 716 15.37 -25.17 -10.44
N LEU A 717 14.46 -25.55 -9.52
CA LEU A 717 13.02 -25.45 -9.67
C LEU A 717 12.40 -24.56 -8.60
N ASP A 718 11.38 -23.81 -8.99
CA ASP A 718 10.55 -22.97 -8.14
C ASP A 718 9.52 -23.84 -7.41
N MET A 719 9.59 -23.85 -6.09
CA MET A 719 8.76 -24.66 -5.21
C MET A 719 7.74 -23.82 -4.43
N SER A 720 7.48 -22.60 -4.89
CA SER A 720 6.50 -21.69 -4.31
C SER A 720 5.07 -22.20 -4.53
N PRO A 721 4.16 -22.12 -3.54
CA PRO A 721 2.83 -22.74 -3.65
C PRO A 721 1.94 -22.30 -4.82
N ALA A 722 2.17 -21.14 -5.45
CA ALA A 722 1.45 -20.73 -6.66
C ALA A 722 1.93 -21.42 -7.97
N GLN A 723 3.16 -21.95 -8.04
CA GLN A 723 3.74 -22.49 -9.28
C GLN A 723 4.77 -23.62 -9.07
N GLN A 724 4.56 -24.46 -8.05
CA GLN A 724 5.46 -25.55 -7.67
C GLN A 724 5.90 -26.44 -8.86
N GLY A 725 7.22 -26.62 -9.01
CA GLY A 725 7.85 -27.40 -10.06
C GLY A 725 8.12 -26.65 -11.38
N THR A 726 7.88 -25.33 -11.44
CA THR A 726 8.30 -24.51 -12.59
C THR A 726 9.79 -24.17 -12.54
N ALA A 727 10.35 -23.60 -13.62
CA ALA A 727 11.77 -23.28 -13.70
C ALA A 727 12.13 -22.04 -12.85
N CYS A 728 13.24 -22.10 -12.08
CA CYS A 728 13.88 -20.89 -11.58
C CYS A 728 14.50 -20.11 -12.75
N VAL A 729 14.00 -18.89 -12.98
CA VAL A 729 14.49 -17.94 -14.00
C VAL A 729 15.26 -16.79 -13.34
N SER A 730 15.96 -15.97 -14.12
CA SER A 730 16.63 -14.79 -13.58
C SER A 730 15.62 -13.74 -13.09
N ASP A 731 16.03 -12.96 -12.09
CA ASP A 731 15.23 -11.84 -11.54
C ASP A 731 14.77 -10.86 -12.64
N GLU A 732 15.63 -10.60 -13.64
CA GLU A 732 15.33 -9.78 -14.84
C GLU A 732 14.16 -10.32 -15.68
N SER A 733 13.95 -11.64 -15.70
CA SER A 733 12.87 -12.29 -16.47
C SER A 733 11.58 -12.43 -15.65
N MET A 734 11.59 -12.08 -14.36
CA MET A 734 10.56 -12.51 -13.41
C MET A 734 9.17 -11.93 -13.69
N SER A 735 9.09 -10.64 -14.04
CA SER A 735 7.82 -9.97 -14.37
C SER A 735 7.08 -10.65 -15.52
N GLU A 736 7.78 -10.89 -16.64
CA GLU A 736 7.19 -11.54 -17.82
C GLU A 736 6.90 -13.04 -17.58
N TRP A 737 7.72 -13.71 -16.76
CA TRP A 737 7.52 -15.11 -16.36
C TRP A 737 6.27 -15.30 -15.49
N MET A 738 6.05 -14.40 -14.52
CA MET A 738 4.87 -14.43 -13.65
C MET A 738 3.60 -14.01 -14.39
N ASP A 739 3.67 -13.03 -15.29
CA ASP A 739 2.57 -12.68 -16.21
C ASP A 739 2.20 -13.87 -17.13
N TYR A 740 3.18 -14.66 -17.60
CA TYR A 740 2.93 -15.90 -18.34
C TYR A 740 2.21 -16.96 -17.49
N ILE A 741 2.73 -17.29 -16.31
CA ILE A 741 2.18 -18.36 -15.45
C ILE A 741 0.80 -17.98 -14.88
N HIS A 742 0.62 -16.74 -14.44
CA HIS A 742 -0.57 -16.35 -13.66
C HIS A 742 -1.60 -15.54 -14.44
N MET A 743 -1.18 -14.76 -15.44
CA MET A 743 -2.04 -13.81 -16.17
C MET A 743 -2.34 -14.24 -17.62
N GLN A 744 -2.07 -15.51 -17.94
CA GLN A 744 -2.33 -16.14 -19.24
C GLN A 744 -1.69 -15.41 -20.43
N GLN A 745 -0.59 -14.69 -20.20
CA GLN A 745 0.17 -14.05 -21.28
C GLN A 745 0.92 -15.09 -22.13
N PRO A 746 1.43 -14.73 -23.32
CA PRO A 746 2.32 -15.60 -24.08
C PRO A 746 3.61 -15.92 -23.31
N MET A 747 4.20 -17.10 -23.55
CA MET A 747 5.52 -17.43 -23.02
C MET A 747 6.57 -16.43 -23.55
N PRO A 748 7.42 -15.81 -22.72
CA PRO A 748 8.36 -14.80 -23.19
C PRO A 748 9.46 -15.39 -24.08
N GLU A 749 9.84 -14.68 -25.15
CA GLU A 749 10.81 -15.21 -26.14
C GLU A 749 12.26 -15.27 -25.60
N ASN A 750 12.59 -14.47 -24.57
CA ASN A 750 13.96 -14.26 -24.09
C ASN A 750 14.13 -14.54 -22.58
N VAL A 751 13.37 -15.50 -22.02
CA VAL A 751 13.54 -15.93 -20.62
C VAL A 751 14.99 -16.36 -20.37
N LYS A 752 15.68 -15.64 -19.49
CA LYS A 752 17.04 -15.99 -19.05
C LYS A 752 16.95 -16.91 -17.84
N GLY A 753 17.65 -18.05 -17.90
CA GLY A 753 17.74 -18.95 -16.76
C GLY A 753 18.52 -18.37 -15.59
N ALA A 754 18.21 -18.84 -14.38
CA ALA A 754 18.92 -18.47 -13.17
C ALA A 754 20.31 -19.15 -13.09
N THR A 755 21.26 -18.57 -12.36
CA THR A 755 22.65 -19.06 -12.31
C THR A 755 22.84 -20.15 -11.25
N VAL A 756 23.57 -21.21 -11.58
CA VAL A 756 23.99 -22.27 -10.65
C VAL A 756 25.52 -22.34 -10.60
N VAL A 757 26.07 -22.40 -9.38
CA VAL A 757 27.51 -22.56 -9.10
C VAL A 757 27.81 -24.03 -8.87
N LEU A 758 28.90 -24.53 -9.44
CA LEU A 758 29.36 -25.91 -9.26
C LEU A 758 30.76 -25.95 -8.64
N THR A 759 30.90 -26.75 -7.57
CA THR A 759 32.18 -27.02 -6.89
C THR A 759 32.40 -28.52 -6.71
N ALA A 760 33.65 -28.91 -6.47
CA ALA A 760 34.03 -30.27 -6.11
C ALA A 760 34.99 -30.26 -4.92
N THR A 761 34.76 -31.12 -3.93
CA THR A 761 35.64 -31.28 -2.77
C THR A 761 36.20 -32.68 -2.74
N ASP A 762 37.52 -32.83 -2.70
CA ASP A 762 38.18 -34.15 -2.67
C ASP A 762 38.24 -34.76 -1.26
N SER A 763 38.65 -36.03 -1.19
CA SER A 763 38.86 -36.76 0.06
C SER A 763 39.85 -36.15 1.06
N SER A 764 40.65 -35.15 0.67
CA SER A 764 41.55 -34.40 1.56
C SER A 764 40.92 -33.11 2.12
N GLY A 765 39.73 -32.74 1.65
CA GLY A 765 39.06 -31.47 1.94
C GLY A 765 39.51 -30.32 1.04
N GLN A 766 40.24 -30.59 -0.06
CA GLN A 766 40.59 -29.55 -1.02
C GLN A 766 39.40 -29.27 -1.95
N GLU A 767 38.98 -28.00 -2.00
CA GLU A 767 37.95 -27.52 -2.92
C GLU A 767 38.52 -27.16 -4.30
N TYR A 768 37.71 -27.43 -5.33
CA TYR A 768 37.94 -27.07 -6.72
C TYR A 768 36.69 -26.38 -7.28
N GLN A 769 36.90 -25.26 -7.96
CA GLN A 769 35.84 -24.55 -8.67
C GLN A 769 35.62 -25.20 -10.04
N ILE A 770 34.41 -25.74 -10.28
CA ILE A 770 34.00 -26.24 -11.61
C ILE A 770 33.54 -25.07 -12.49
N GLY A 771 32.96 -24.05 -11.85
CA GLY A 771 32.48 -22.82 -12.46
C GLY A 771 30.96 -22.72 -12.46
N GLN A 772 30.43 -21.75 -13.21
CA GLN A 772 29.00 -21.45 -13.25
C GLN A 772 28.34 -21.96 -14.54
N THR A 773 27.03 -22.17 -14.46
CA THR A 773 26.12 -22.45 -15.58
C THR A 773 24.76 -21.79 -15.31
N THR A 774 23.82 -21.83 -16.25
CA THR A 774 22.45 -21.30 -16.07
C THR A 774 21.42 -22.39 -16.34
N THR A 775 20.23 -22.25 -15.77
CA THR A 775 19.07 -23.09 -16.12
C THR A 775 18.59 -22.83 -17.55
N ASP A 776 17.81 -23.76 -18.09
CA ASP A 776 16.93 -23.57 -19.24
C ASP A 776 15.49 -23.26 -18.80
N VAL A 777 14.59 -23.06 -19.77
CA VAL A 777 13.16 -22.75 -19.52
C VAL A 777 12.36 -23.89 -18.86
N ALA A 778 12.97 -25.07 -18.69
CA ALA A 778 12.44 -26.19 -17.92
C ALA A 778 13.23 -26.43 -16.62
N GLY A 779 14.09 -25.48 -16.22
CA GLY A 779 14.86 -25.49 -14.98
C GLY A 779 16.15 -26.32 -15.04
N ASN A 780 16.49 -26.96 -16.15
CA ASN A 780 17.62 -27.90 -16.23
C ASN A 780 18.94 -27.17 -16.51
N PHE A 781 20.05 -27.70 -16.01
CA PHE A 781 21.39 -27.20 -16.30
C PHE A 781 22.39 -28.31 -16.62
N GLY A 782 23.50 -27.92 -17.26
CA GLY A 782 24.65 -28.81 -17.49
C GLY A 782 25.98 -28.07 -17.49
N LYS A 783 27.06 -28.76 -17.09
CA LYS A 783 28.44 -28.26 -17.16
C LYS A 783 29.43 -29.40 -17.36
N SER A 784 30.38 -29.23 -18.28
CA SER A 784 31.48 -30.18 -18.46
C SER A 784 32.65 -29.88 -17.53
N TRP A 785 33.22 -30.93 -16.91
CA TRP A 785 34.36 -30.82 -15.98
C TRP A 785 35.40 -31.92 -16.23
N ILE A 786 36.66 -31.67 -15.87
CA ILE A 786 37.76 -32.66 -15.86
C ILE A 786 38.40 -32.61 -14.47
N ALA A 787 38.39 -33.74 -13.76
CA ALA A 787 38.96 -33.83 -12.42
C ALA A 787 40.51 -33.75 -12.43
N PRO A 788 41.13 -33.00 -11.50
CA PRO A 788 42.59 -32.78 -11.48
C PRO A 788 43.40 -33.97 -10.96
N SER A 789 42.85 -34.76 -10.04
CA SER A 789 43.49 -35.94 -9.42
C SER A 789 42.57 -37.16 -9.41
N GLU A 790 43.13 -38.31 -9.01
CA GLU A 790 42.38 -39.53 -8.69
C GLU A 790 41.78 -39.44 -7.28
N GLY A 791 40.70 -40.19 -7.04
CA GLY A 791 39.99 -40.24 -5.77
C GLY A 791 38.50 -39.94 -5.91
N ASP A 792 37.80 -39.95 -4.78
CA ASP A 792 36.40 -39.56 -4.71
C ASP A 792 36.25 -38.05 -4.51
N TYR A 793 35.27 -37.47 -5.19
CA TYR A 793 34.87 -36.08 -5.08
C TYR A 793 33.41 -35.98 -4.68
N LEU A 794 33.12 -35.13 -3.70
CA LEU A 794 31.78 -34.60 -3.47
C LEU A 794 31.56 -33.45 -4.44
N ILE A 795 30.62 -33.59 -5.37
CA ILE A 795 30.20 -32.55 -6.30
C ILE A 795 29.01 -31.82 -5.68
N THR A 796 29.10 -30.51 -5.54
CA THR A 796 28.01 -29.65 -5.03
C THR A 796 27.50 -28.75 -6.14
N ALA A 797 26.19 -28.75 -6.37
CA ALA A 797 25.51 -27.69 -7.10
C ALA A 797 24.85 -26.76 -6.09
N THR A 798 25.18 -25.48 -6.15
CA THR A 798 24.57 -24.43 -5.33
C THR A 798 23.86 -23.46 -6.25
N PHE A 799 22.55 -23.38 -6.10
CA PHE A 799 21.77 -22.24 -6.54
C PHE A 799 21.86 -21.14 -5.47
N PRO A 800 22.59 -20.04 -5.72
CA PRO A 800 22.67 -18.93 -4.77
C PRO A 800 21.31 -18.23 -4.68
N ALA A 801 21.01 -17.63 -3.53
CA ALA A 801 19.81 -16.81 -3.39
C ALA A 801 19.84 -15.63 -4.37
N THR A 802 18.69 -15.34 -4.97
CA THR A 802 18.46 -14.21 -5.88
C THR A 802 17.42 -13.27 -5.25
N GLU A 803 17.00 -12.22 -5.95
CA GLU A 803 15.91 -11.37 -5.46
C GLU A 803 14.52 -12.00 -5.61
N SER A 804 14.38 -13.02 -6.46
CA SER A 804 13.17 -13.85 -6.57
C SER A 804 13.19 -15.12 -5.73
N TYR A 805 14.35 -15.65 -5.33
CA TYR A 805 14.43 -17.01 -4.78
C TYR A 805 15.40 -17.14 -3.61
N GLY A 806 15.02 -17.94 -2.60
CA GLY A 806 15.96 -18.43 -1.59
C GLY A 806 16.97 -19.42 -2.20
N SER A 807 18.10 -19.60 -1.51
CA SER A 807 19.18 -20.49 -1.96
C SER A 807 18.82 -21.96 -1.76
N SER A 808 19.37 -22.81 -2.62
CA SER A 808 19.31 -24.27 -2.45
C SER A 808 20.58 -24.93 -2.96
N PHE A 809 20.85 -26.13 -2.50
CA PHE A 809 21.97 -26.92 -2.97
C PHE A 809 21.65 -28.41 -2.93
N ASP A 810 22.33 -29.18 -3.77
CA ASP A 810 22.34 -30.63 -3.73
C ASP A 810 23.77 -31.14 -3.95
N THR A 811 24.03 -32.37 -3.52
CA THR A 811 25.36 -33.00 -3.60
C THR A 811 25.30 -34.41 -4.14
N THR A 812 26.24 -34.76 -5.01
CA THR A 812 26.42 -36.13 -5.53
C THR A 812 27.88 -36.53 -5.51
N TYR A 813 28.16 -37.83 -5.52
CA TYR A 813 29.53 -38.34 -5.54
C TYR A 813 30.02 -38.65 -6.96
N LEU A 814 31.31 -38.41 -7.21
CA LEU A 814 32.01 -38.81 -8.43
C LEU A 814 33.33 -39.50 -8.06
N THR A 815 33.51 -40.75 -8.47
CA THR A 815 34.75 -41.52 -8.28
C THR A 815 35.65 -41.40 -9.51
N VAL A 816 36.89 -40.93 -9.33
CA VAL A 816 37.89 -40.80 -10.38
C VAL A 816 38.99 -41.85 -10.19
N GLY A 817 38.89 -42.91 -10.96
CA GLY A 817 39.89 -43.96 -11.04
C GLY A 817 41.15 -43.55 -11.82
N PRO A 818 42.18 -44.41 -11.87
CA PRO A 818 43.43 -44.13 -12.57
C PRO A 818 43.20 -43.79 -14.04
N ALA A 819 44.09 -42.96 -14.60
CA ALA A 819 44.08 -42.67 -16.03
C ALA A 819 44.16 -43.97 -16.84
N LEU A 820 43.46 -44.03 -17.98
CA LEU A 820 43.54 -45.20 -18.87
C LEU A 820 45.00 -45.44 -19.26
N SER A 821 45.56 -46.56 -18.82
CA SER A 821 46.85 -47.03 -19.29
C SER A 821 46.75 -47.19 -20.80
N ALA A 822 47.67 -46.55 -21.54
CA ALA A 822 47.74 -46.70 -22.99
C ALA A 822 47.92 -48.19 -23.32
N SER A 823 46.90 -48.80 -23.91
CA SER A 823 46.91 -50.22 -24.23
C SER A 823 48.08 -50.51 -25.16
N VAL A 824 49.00 -51.36 -24.69
CA VAL A 824 49.98 -52.02 -25.55
C VAL A 824 49.19 -52.72 -26.66
N PRO A 825 49.57 -52.62 -27.95
CA PRO A 825 48.79 -53.19 -29.03
C PRO A 825 48.55 -54.68 -28.79
N VAL A 826 47.28 -55.06 -28.64
CA VAL A 826 46.90 -56.46 -28.46
C VAL A 826 47.21 -57.20 -29.75
N GLU A 827 48.13 -58.16 -29.67
CA GLU A 827 48.46 -59.06 -30.77
C GLU A 827 47.21 -59.87 -31.14
N PRO A 828 46.85 -59.99 -32.44
CA PRO A 828 45.57 -60.55 -32.83
C PRO A 828 45.47 -62.04 -32.51
N GLU A 829 44.61 -62.40 -31.56
CA GLU A 829 44.35 -63.80 -31.22
C GLU A 829 43.74 -64.57 -32.40
N GLN A 830 44.20 -65.82 -32.53
CA GLN A 830 43.85 -66.74 -33.60
C GLN A 830 42.38 -67.19 -33.47
N PRO A 831 41.60 -67.31 -34.56
CA PRO A 831 40.18 -67.64 -34.46
C PRO A 831 39.97 -69.10 -34.03
N GLU A 832 39.29 -69.30 -32.89
CA GLU A 832 38.78 -70.61 -32.50
C GLU A 832 37.47 -70.95 -33.24
N THR A 833 37.27 -72.24 -33.47
CA THR A 833 36.12 -72.82 -34.18
C THR A 833 34.81 -72.65 -33.40
N PRO A 834 33.64 -72.54 -34.06
CA PRO A 834 32.36 -72.43 -33.37
C PRO A 834 31.91 -73.78 -32.80
N ASP A 835 31.55 -73.82 -31.53
CA ASP A 835 30.82 -74.95 -30.91
C ASP A 835 29.31 -74.89 -31.23
N GLU A 836 28.65 -76.04 -31.09
CA GLU A 836 27.23 -76.24 -31.44
C GLU A 836 26.24 -75.42 -30.59
N PRO A 837 25.04 -75.11 -31.12
CA PRO A 837 24.04 -74.33 -30.40
C PRO A 837 23.30 -75.16 -29.34
N ASP A 838 23.43 -74.77 -28.08
CA ASP A 838 22.64 -75.35 -26.99
C ASP A 838 21.14 -75.05 -27.12
N THR A 839 20.33 -76.07 -26.84
CA THR A 839 18.86 -76.09 -26.97
C THR A 839 18.16 -75.03 -26.11
N PRO A 840 17.05 -74.42 -26.57
CA PRO A 840 16.33 -73.41 -25.78
C PRO A 840 15.65 -74.01 -24.55
N THR A 841 15.86 -73.41 -23.37
CA THR A 841 15.07 -73.69 -22.17
C THR A 841 13.66 -73.12 -22.28
N GLU A 842 12.70 -73.91 -21.81
CA GLU A 842 11.25 -73.69 -21.83
C GLU A 842 10.83 -72.44 -21.00
N PRO A 843 9.84 -71.64 -21.44
CA PRO A 843 9.37 -70.47 -20.69
C PRO A 843 8.48 -70.88 -19.51
N GLU A 844 8.69 -70.26 -18.35
CA GLU A 844 7.85 -70.50 -17.17
C GLU A 844 6.41 -69.98 -17.36
N THR A 845 5.46 -70.79 -16.90
CA THR A 845 4.00 -70.59 -17.03
C THR A 845 3.53 -69.33 -16.30
N PRO A 846 2.65 -68.49 -16.89
CA PRO A 846 2.01 -67.39 -16.17
C PRO A 846 1.08 -67.90 -15.06
N GLU A 847 1.09 -67.24 -13.90
CA GLU A 847 0.12 -67.50 -12.83
C GLU A 847 -1.30 -67.01 -13.21
N GLU A 848 -2.30 -67.70 -12.67
CA GLU A 848 -3.72 -67.56 -12.99
C GLU A 848 -4.33 -66.31 -12.31
N PRO A 849 -5.16 -65.49 -13.00
CA PRO A 849 -5.71 -64.28 -12.40
C PRO A 849 -6.83 -64.60 -11.40
N GLU A 850 -6.68 -64.17 -10.14
CA GLU A 850 -7.72 -64.34 -9.13
C GLU A 850 -9.00 -63.54 -9.46
N THR A 851 -10.14 -64.14 -9.12
CA THR A 851 -11.48 -63.66 -9.48
C THR A 851 -11.86 -62.44 -8.65
N PRO A 852 -12.48 -61.38 -9.21
CA PRO A 852 -12.94 -60.24 -8.41
C PRO A 852 -14.03 -60.64 -7.40
N GLU A 853 -13.90 -60.19 -6.16
CA GLU A 853 -14.92 -60.38 -5.12
C GLU A 853 -16.19 -59.56 -5.41
N GLU A 854 -17.33 -60.14 -5.07
CA GLU A 854 -18.67 -59.59 -5.29
C GLU A 854 -18.96 -58.46 -4.27
N PRO A 855 -19.47 -57.27 -4.66
CA PRO A 855 -19.64 -56.15 -3.74
C PRO A 855 -20.80 -56.37 -2.76
N GLU A 856 -20.51 -56.26 -1.46
CA GLU A 856 -21.52 -56.39 -0.40
C GLU A 856 -22.63 -55.32 -0.51
N THR A 857 -23.87 -55.77 -0.33
CA THR A 857 -25.08 -54.93 -0.41
C THR A 857 -25.22 -54.08 0.86
N PRO A 858 -25.34 -52.73 0.78
CA PRO A 858 -25.61 -51.91 1.96
C PRO A 858 -27.02 -52.11 2.52
N GLU A 859 -27.15 -52.16 3.85
CA GLU A 859 -28.42 -52.35 4.55
C GLU A 859 -29.38 -51.15 4.41
N GLU A 860 -30.67 -51.46 4.36
CA GLU A 860 -31.81 -50.54 4.27
C GLU A 860 -32.16 -49.94 5.66
N PRO A 861 -32.24 -48.60 5.82
CA PRO A 861 -32.76 -47.99 7.04
C PRO A 861 -34.30 -47.84 7.03
N GLU A 862 -34.94 -48.17 8.15
CA GLU A 862 -36.39 -48.17 8.37
C GLU A 862 -37.09 -46.82 8.11
N ALA A 863 -38.38 -46.87 7.73
CA ALA A 863 -39.20 -45.70 7.46
C ALA A 863 -40.34 -45.49 8.49
N GLU A 864 -40.42 -44.30 9.09
CA GLU A 864 -41.62 -43.67 9.68
C GLU A 864 -41.37 -42.14 9.83
N PRO A 865 -42.40 -41.27 9.93
CA PRO A 865 -43.62 -41.24 9.12
C PRO A 865 -43.90 -39.81 8.55
N GLU A 866 -44.71 -39.72 7.48
CA GLU A 866 -45.10 -38.42 6.88
C GLU A 866 -45.85 -37.49 7.87
N THR A 867 -45.46 -36.21 7.91
CA THR A 867 -46.35 -35.12 8.37
C THR A 867 -46.36 -33.99 7.35
N GLY A 868 -47.56 -33.57 6.94
CA GLY A 868 -47.77 -32.84 5.68
C GLY A 868 -47.20 -31.42 5.63
N VAL A 869 -46.51 -31.12 4.53
CA VAL A 869 -46.00 -29.78 4.19
C VAL A 869 -47.15 -28.91 3.67
N ILE A 870 -47.42 -27.79 4.33
CA ILE A 870 -48.25 -26.71 3.75
C ILE A 870 -47.38 -25.99 2.72
N SER A 871 -47.76 -25.99 1.43
CA SER A 871 -46.94 -25.37 0.39
C SER A 871 -46.74 -23.87 0.64
N THR A 872 -45.56 -23.37 0.31
CA THR A 872 -45.11 -21.97 0.48
C THR A 872 -46.09 -20.96 -0.14
N GLU A 873 -46.80 -21.37 -1.19
CA GLU A 873 -47.82 -20.59 -1.89
C GLU A 873 -49.00 -20.21 -0.96
N VAL A 874 -49.40 -21.09 -0.04
CA VAL A 874 -50.50 -20.83 0.92
C VAL A 874 -50.07 -19.81 1.97
N ALA A 875 -48.81 -19.84 2.42
CA ALA A 875 -48.26 -18.86 3.34
C ALA A 875 -48.23 -17.44 2.72
N ILE A 876 -47.84 -17.35 1.44
CA ILE A 876 -47.84 -16.08 0.68
C ILE A 876 -49.27 -15.53 0.54
N ILE A 877 -50.26 -16.38 0.24
CA ILE A 877 -51.68 -15.95 0.14
C ILE A 877 -52.20 -15.42 1.49
N ILE A 878 -51.83 -16.04 2.61
CA ILE A 878 -52.21 -15.56 3.95
C ILE A 878 -51.53 -14.22 4.29
N ALA A 879 -50.24 -14.06 4.00
CA ALA A 879 -49.51 -12.81 4.22
C ALA A 879 -50.10 -11.63 3.41
N VAL A 880 -50.42 -11.85 2.13
CA VAL A 880 -51.06 -10.85 1.27
C VAL A 880 -52.47 -10.51 1.77
N ALA A 881 -53.26 -11.49 2.24
CA ALA A 881 -54.57 -11.22 2.81
C ALA A 881 -54.50 -10.37 4.10
N VAL A 882 -53.50 -10.62 4.96
CA VAL A 882 -53.26 -9.82 6.17
C VAL A 882 -52.83 -8.39 5.81
N ALA A 883 -51.91 -8.21 4.86
CA ALA A 883 -51.49 -6.89 4.39
C ALA A 883 -52.67 -6.08 3.80
N CYS A 884 -53.51 -6.71 2.98
CA CYS A 884 -54.74 -6.10 2.46
C CYS A 884 -55.73 -5.71 3.57
N ALA A 885 -55.90 -6.54 4.60
CA ALA A 885 -56.75 -6.21 5.74
C ALA A 885 -56.21 -5.02 6.55
N ILE A 886 -54.90 -4.96 6.80
CA ILE A 886 -54.25 -3.83 7.49
C ILE A 886 -54.38 -2.55 6.67
N GLY A 887 -54.22 -2.61 5.34
CA GLY A 887 -54.44 -1.49 4.43
C GLY A 887 -55.88 -0.95 4.49
N ILE A 888 -56.88 -1.83 4.47
CA ILE A 888 -58.30 -1.44 4.57
C ILE A 888 -58.62 -0.81 5.94
N VAL A 889 -58.12 -1.39 7.04
CA VAL A 889 -58.31 -0.83 8.40
C VAL A 889 -57.62 0.54 8.52
N SER A 890 -56.43 0.71 7.96
CA SER A 890 -55.69 1.98 7.95
C SER A 890 -56.42 3.05 7.14
N PHE A 891 -56.93 2.72 5.96
CA PHE A 891 -57.71 3.62 5.11
C PHE A 891 -58.99 4.11 5.79
N TRP A 892 -59.71 3.24 6.50
CA TRP A 892 -60.89 3.64 7.29
C TRP A 892 -60.53 4.44 8.54
N ALA A 893 -59.42 4.11 9.23
CA ALA A 893 -58.94 4.88 10.38
C ALA A 893 -58.57 6.33 10.02
N PHE A 894 -57.96 6.55 8.85
CA PHE A 894 -57.68 7.90 8.33
C PHE A 894 -58.95 8.67 7.90
N LYS A 895 -59.99 7.98 7.43
CA LYS A 895 -61.24 8.63 6.97
C LYS A 895 -62.17 9.06 8.11
N ILE A 896 -61.93 8.61 9.35
CA ILE A 896 -62.70 8.97 10.56
C ILE A 896 -62.02 10.11 11.37
N ARG A 897 -60.88 10.65 10.89
CA ARG A 897 -60.12 11.74 11.53
C ARG A 897 -59.96 13.01 10.67
N LYS A 898 -60.94 13.30 9.81
CA LYS A 898 -61.17 14.62 9.22
C LYS A 898 -62.51 15.17 9.70
#